data_AF-G3HWD7-F1
#
_entry.id   AF-G3HWD7-F1
#
_cell.length_a   1.000
_cell.length_b   1.000
_cell.length_c   1.000
_cell.angle_alpha   90.00
_cell.angle_beta   90.00
_cell.angle_gamma   90.00
#
_symmetry.space_group_name_H-M   'P 1'
#
loop_
_entity.id
_entity.type
_entity.pdbx_description
1 polymer ?
#
loop_
_entity_poly.entity_id
_entity_poly.type
_entity_poly.pdbx_seq_one_letter_code
_entity_poly.pdbx_strand_id
1 'polypeptide(L)'
;MEYTKQLILSCLLNICQKLSPDGGRIPKDVLDEEKFNVELIVQCIRLSEMPQTHHHALLLLGTVAGIFPDKVLHNIMSIFTFMGANVMRLDDAYSFQVISKTVKMVIPALIQSDTGDSLEVTRNVEEIVVKIIGVFVDALPHVPEHRRLPILVQLVDTLGAEKFLWILLVLLFEQYVTKTVLVAAYGEKDAILEADTEFWISVCCEFSVQHQVQSLMHILQYLEKLPEEKEEATPKTVSSKSEVQEEMLPVFKVDTHTSKQLRHFKYLSVSFMAQLLASNLFLKKVVESGGPNILHGFEQRLLETVLGYINVVAQTMEKNADKLTVKFWRALLSKAYDMLDKVNALLPTETFVSVVRGLVGNPLPSVRRKALDLLNNKLQQNTFWKKKTVHRFLKLVPVLLAIVQHKKKEEEDEQAINRQTALYTLKLLCKNFGAGNREPFIPVLSAAVQLIAPEKKEEKNVLGSALLCIAEVTSTLEALAIPQLPSLMPSLLTAMKNTSELVHSEVCLLSALAALHKVVETLPHFISPYLEGLLTQVIHLEKITSEMGPASQANIRLTSLKKTLATTLSPRVLLPSISKTFKQIQKNWKNHMGPFMSILQEHIGVMKKEELLSHQSELTTFFLGALDFRAQHSEDDLEEVGKTESWIIGCLVAMVVKLSEVTFRPLFFKLYDWAKTEDAPKDRLLTFYNLTNCIAEKLKGLFTLFAGHLVKPFADTLNQVNISKTDEAFFDSEQDPEKCCLLLQFILNCLYKIFLFDTQNFMSKERAEALMMPLVDQLENRLGGEERFQERVTKHLVPCIAQFSVAVADDSMWKPLNYQILLKTRDSSPKVRFAALITVLAVAEKLRENYIVLLPESIPFLAELMEDECEEVEHQCQKTIQQLETLLGEPLQSYF
;
A
#
# COMPACT_ATOMS: atom_id res chain seq x y z
N MET A 1 -42.39 -70.21 3.93
CA MET A 1 -41.61 -69.95 5.16
C MET A 1 -41.70 -68.48 5.58
N GLU A 2 -41.35 -67.50 4.74
CA GLU A 2 -41.37 -66.07 5.13
C GLU A 2 -42.77 -65.54 5.52
N TYR A 3 -43.83 -65.91 4.78
CA TYR A 3 -45.21 -65.55 5.14
C TYR A 3 -45.62 -66.08 6.53
N THR A 4 -45.20 -67.30 6.88
CA THR A 4 -45.45 -67.89 8.20
C THR A 4 -44.72 -67.13 9.30
N LYS A 5 -43.46 -66.71 9.06
CA LYS A 5 -42.70 -65.86 9.99
C LYS A 5 -43.41 -64.51 10.19
N GLN A 6 -43.88 -63.88 9.13
CA GLN A 6 -44.61 -62.60 9.18
C GLN A 6 -45.90 -62.71 10.00
N LEU A 7 -46.69 -63.77 9.79
CA LEU A 7 -47.89 -64.05 10.59
C LEU A 7 -47.56 -64.23 12.08
N ILE A 8 -46.52 -65.01 12.40
CA ILE A 8 -46.09 -65.24 13.79
C ILE A 8 -45.64 -63.92 14.44
N LEU A 9 -44.80 -63.14 13.77
CA LEU A 9 -44.32 -61.85 14.26
C LEU A 9 -45.48 -60.87 14.47
N SER A 10 -46.46 -60.86 13.58
CA SER A 10 -47.68 -60.03 13.70
C SER A 10 -48.55 -60.44 14.88
N CYS A 11 -48.73 -61.76 15.09
CA CYS A 11 -49.47 -62.28 16.23
C CYS A 11 -48.77 -61.94 17.56
N LEU A 12 -47.45 -62.14 17.63
CA LEU A 12 -46.64 -61.79 18.80
C LEU A 12 -46.71 -60.29 19.10
N LEU A 13 -46.61 -59.45 18.07
CA LEU A 13 -46.73 -58.01 18.20
C LEU A 13 -48.09 -57.60 18.78
N ASN A 14 -49.18 -58.14 18.26
CA ASN A 14 -50.53 -57.87 18.77
C ASN A 14 -50.71 -58.34 20.22
N ILE A 15 -50.08 -59.46 20.60
CA ILE A 15 -50.07 -59.96 21.98
C ILE A 15 -49.30 -58.97 22.87
N CYS A 16 -48.09 -58.56 22.49
CA CYS A 16 -47.28 -57.60 23.23
C CYS A 16 -48.00 -56.25 23.41
N GLN A 17 -48.64 -55.75 22.35
CA GLN A 17 -49.41 -54.48 22.40
C GLN A 17 -50.65 -54.57 23.30
N LYS A 18 -51.30 -55.74 23.39
CA LYS A 18 -52.43 -55.94 24.32
C LYS A 18 -51.98 -56.11 25.77
N LEU A 19 -50.83 -56.72 25.99
CA LEU A 19 -50.28 -56.93 27.33
C LEU A 19 -49.62 -55.68 27.91
N SER A 20 -49.13 -54.77 27.07
CA SER A 20 -48.60 -53.47 27.46
C SER A 20 -49.19 -52.36 26.58
N PRO A 21 -50.40 -51.86 26.91
CA PRO A 21 -51.07 -50.79 26.15
C PRO A 21 -50.27 -49.48 26.18
N ASP A 22 -49.55 -49.23 27.28
CA ASP A 22 -48.74 -48.03 27.50
C ASP A 22 -47.28 -48.21 27.06
N GLY A 23 -46.90 -49.39 26.54
CA GLY A 23 -45.54 -49.70 26.09
C GLY A 23 -44.49 -49.85 27.21
N GLY A 24 -44.92 -49.87 28.47
CA GLY A 24 -44.06 -50.05 29.65
C GLY A 24 -43.79 -51.51 30.02
N ARG A 25 -43.00 -51.71 31.09
CA ARG A 25 -42.65 -53.04 31.63
C ARG A 25 -43.90 -53.81 32.07
N ILE A 26 -43.94 -55.09 31.73
CA ILE A 26 -45.02 -56.00 32.14
C ILE A 26 -44.67 -56.62 33.51
N PRO A 27 -45.62 -56.81 34.43
CA PRO A 27 -45.37 -57.52 35.70
C PRO A 27 -44.86 -58.96 35.47
N LYS A 28 -43.87 -59.38 36.28
CA LYS A 28 -43.20 -60.70 36.17
C LYS A 28 -44.16 -61.90 36.27
N ASP A 29 -45.35 -61.70 36.84
CA ASP A 29 -46.36 -62.74 37.05
C ASP A 29 -47.13 -63.10 35.76
N VAL A 30 -47.07 -62.24 34.73
CA VAL A 30 -47.86 -62.38 33.48
C VAL A 30 -47.03 -62.99 32.35
N LEU A 31 -45.72 -62.70 32.31
CA LEU A 31 -44.82 -63.20 31.28
C LEU A 31 -43.43 -63.42 31.87
N ASP A 32 -42.99 -64.68 31.85
CA ASP A 32 -41.66 -65.07 32.31
C ASP A 32 -40.60 -64.53 31.34
N GLU A 33 -39.73 -63.66 31.85
CA GLU A 33 -38.67 -63.01 31.09
C GLU A 33 -37.79 -64.04 30.34
N GLU A 34 -37.53 -65.22 30.93
CA GLU A 34 -36.66 -66.23 30.33
C GLU A 34 -37.24 -66.88 29.07
N LYS A 35 -38.57 -66.96 28.95
CA LYS A 35 -39.25 -67.63 27.84
C LYS A 35 -39.34 -66.78 26.57
N PHE A 36 -39.18 -65.46 26.69
CA PHE A 36 -39.20 -64.56 25.55
C PHE A 36 -37.79 -64.40 24.95
N ASN A 37 -37.53 -65.08 23.85
CA ASN A 37 -36.21 -65.07 23.20
C ASN A 37 -36.11 -63.99 22.12
N VAL A 38 -35.53 -62.85 22.50
CA VAL A 38 -35.25 -61.71 21.60
C VAL A 38 -34.21 -62.05 20.53
N GLU A 39 -33.29 -62.98 20.80
CA GLU A 39 -32.24 -63.38 19.87
C GLU A 39 -32.83 -64.01 18.61
N LEU A 40 -33.94 -64.75 18.71
CA LEU A 40 -34.64 -65.32 17.56
C LEU A 40 -35.25 -64.24 16.66
N ILE A 41 -35.74 -63.14 17.24
CA ILE A 41 -36.25 -61.98 16.48
C ILE A 41 -35.09 -61.31 15.73
N VAL A 42 -33.94 -61.16 16.40
CA VAL A 42 -32.73 -60.59 15.81
C VAL A 42 -32.15 -61.51 14.73
N GLN A 43 -32.22 -62.84 14.89
CA GLN A 43 -31.87 -63.79 13.84
C GLN A 43 -32.82 -63.70 12.65
N CYS A 44 -34.12 -63.46 12.86
CA CYS A 44 -35.07 -63.20 11.77
C CYS A 44 -34.69 -61.93 11.00
N ILE A 45 -34.22 -60.89 11.69
CA ILE A 45 -33.70 -59.67 11.06
C ILE A 45 -32.44 -60.00 10.25
N ARG A 46 -31.48 -60.73 10.81
CA ARG A 46 -30.19 -61.05 10.16
C ARG A 46 -30.28 -62.01 8.97
N LEU A 47 -31.15 -63.00 9.03
CA LEU A 47 -31.20 -64.13 8.07
C LEU A 47 -32.25 -63.96 6.97
N SER A 48 -33.30 -63.16 7.19
CA SER A 48 -34.30 -62.92 6.15
C SER A 48 -33.79 -61.89 5.15
N GLU A 49 -34.07 -62.08 3.87
CA GLU A 49 -33.82 -61.08 2.81
C GLU A 49 -35.09 -60.27 2.48
N MET A 50 -36.24 -60.61 3.09
CA MET A 50 -37.53 -60.00 2.75
C MET A 50 -37.81 -58.75 3.61
N PRO A 51 -37.96 -57.55 3.00
CA PRO A 51 -38.20 -56.30 3.73
C PRO A 51 -39.45 -56.32 4.62
N GLN A 52 -40.49 -57.05 4.20
CA GLN A 52 -41.73 -57.23 4.97
C GLN A 52 -41.49 -58.04 6.25
N THR A 53 -40.62 -59.05 6.22
CA THR A 53 -40.26 -59.81 7.43
C THR A 53 -39.44 -58.94 8.38
N HIS A 54 -38.53 -58.11 7.85
CA HIS A 54 -37.83 -57.10 8.66
C HIS A 54 -38.80 -56.10 9.28
N HIS A 55 -39.87 -55.69 8.57
CA HIS A 55 -40.89 -54.78 9.11
C HIS A 55 -41.46 -55.29 10.42
N HIS A 56 -42.00 -56.51 10.35
CA HIS A 56 -42.76 -57.11 11.44
C HIS A 56 -41.81 -57.45 12.59
N ALA A 57 -40.58 -57.86 12.29
CA ALA A 57 -39.55 -58.12 13.30
C ALA A 57 -39.11 -56.83 14.02
N LEU A 58 -38.86 -55.74 13.30
CA LEU A 58 -38.44 -54.46 13.89
C LEU A 58 -39.57 -53.75 14.64
N LEU A 59 -40.83 -53.89 14.17
CA LEU A 59 -41.99 -53.37 14.89
C LEU A 59 -42.17 -54.10 16.23
N LEU A 60 -42.07 -55.44 16.20
CA LEU A 60 -42.09 -56.27 17.40
C LEU A 60 -40.92 -55.89 18.32
N LEU A 61 -39.72 -55.72 17.77
CA LEU A 61 -38.54 -55.36 18.54
C LEU A 61 -38.65 -53.98 19.19
N GLY A 62 -39.27 -53.01 18.51
CA GLY A 62 -39.59 -51.69 19.09
C GLY A 62 -40.56 -51.78 20.26
N THR A 63 -41.60 -52.62 20.17
CA THR A 63 -42.52 -52.86 21.30
C THR A 63 -41.86 -53.65 22.43
N VAL A 64 -41.00 -54.62 22.09
CA VAL A 64 -40.26 -55.44 23.06
C VAL A 64 -39.19 -54.62 23.78
N ALA A 65 -38.61 -53.62 23.15
CA ALA A 65 -37.63 -52.73 23.77
C ALA A 65 -38.21 -51.98 24.99
N GLY A 66 -39.48 -51.56 24.93
CA GLY A 66 -40.17 -50.95 26.07
C GLY A 66 -40.54 -51.94 27.17
N ILE A 67 -40.79 -53.21 26.81
CA ILE A 67 -41.22 -54.26 27.75
C ILE A 67 -40.01 -54.93 28.45
N PHE A 68 -38.97 -55.30 27.69
CA PHE A 68 -37.78 -56.03 28.12
C PHE A 68 -36.47 -55.32 27.68
N PRO A 69 -36.17 -54.12 28.19
CA PRO A 69 -35.02 -53.32 27.73
C PRO A 69 -33.67 -54.04 27.91
N ASP A 70 -33.48 -54.79 29.01
CA ASP A 70 -32.22 -55.48 29.32
C ASP A 70 -31.87 -56.58 28.29
N LYS A 71 -32.87 -57.30 27.78
CA LYS A 71 -32.66 -58.33 26.74
C LYS A 71 -32.39 -57.75 25.36
N VAL A 72 -32.95 -56.56 25.07
CA VAL A 72 -32.67 -55.83 23.84
C VAL A 72 -31.27 -55.22 23.88
N LEU A 73 -30.84 -54.72 25.05
CA LEU A 73 -29.47 -54.25 25.31
C LEU A 73 -28.41 -55.30 24.96
N HIS A 74 -28.59 -56.56 25.39
CA HIS A 74 -27.66 -57.65 25.06
C HIS A 74 -27.52 -57.91 23.54
N ASN A 75 -28.54 -57.57 22.74
CA ASN A 75 -28.55 -57.76 21.30
C ASN A 75 -28.42 -56.44 20.51
N ILE A 76 -28.06 -55.33 21.16
CA ILE A 76 -28.10 -54.02 20.52
C ILE A 76 -27.12 -53.89 19.35
N MET A 77 -25.92 -54.45 19.53
CA MET A 77 -24.87 -54.39 18.51
C MET A 77 -25.29 -55.17 17.26
N SER A 78 -25.97 -56.31 17.40
CA SER A 78 -26.42 -57.11 16.26
C SER A 78 -27.57 -56.45 15.50
N ILE A 79 -28.44 -55.69 16.18
CA ILE A 79 -29.49 -54.89 15.54
C ILE A 79 -28.89 -53.75 14.72
N PHE A 80 -28.05 -52.90 15.33
CA PHE A 80 -27.50 -51.72 14.65
C PHE A 80 -26.47 -52.08 13.58
N THR A 81 -25.65 -53.13 13.79
CA THR A 81 -24.71 -53.62 12.77
C THR A 81 -25.44 -54.11 11.53
N PHE A 82 -26.57 -54.81 11.70
CA PHE A 82 -27.42 -55.21 10.59
C PHE A 82 -28.04 -54.00 9.88
N MET A 83 -28.55 -53.02 10.64
CA MET A 83 -29.11 -51.79 10.06
C MET A 83 -28.09 -51.04 9.20
N GLY A 84 -26.86 -50.87 9.70
CA GLY A 84 -25.77 -50.24 8.95
C GLY A 84 -25.34 -51.03 7.70
N ALA A 85 -25.26 -52.36 7.80
CA ALA A 85 -24.82 -53.20 6.69
C ALA A 85 -25.86 -53.37 5.57
N ASN A 86 -27.16 -53.46 5.91
CA ASN A 86 -28.20 -53.91 4.97
C ASN A 86 -29.35 -52.91 4.79
N VAL A 87 -29.77 -52.17 5.82
CA VAL A 87 -30.96 -51.29 5.73
C VAL A 87 -30.58 -49.88 5.27
N MET A 88 -29.46 -49.34 5.73
CA MET A 88 -29.01 -47.99 5.39
C MET A 88 -28.58 -47.83 3.92
N ARG A 89 -28.21 -48.93 3.26
CA ARG A 89 -27.73 -48.95 1.86
C ARG A 89 -28.87 -48.99 0.83
N LEU A 90 -30.07 -49.39 1.23
CA LEU A 90 -31.22 -49.51 0.34
C LEU A 90 -31.82 -48.14 0.08
N ASP A 91 -32.11 -47.80 -1.19
CA ASP A 91 -32.61 -46.49 -1.59
C ASP A 91 -34.15 -46.45 -1.75
N ASP A 92 -34.87 -46.70 -0.66
CA ASP A 92 -36.34 -46.70 -0.62
C ASP A 92 -36.91 -45.96 0.60
N ALA A 93 -38.09 -45.34 0.45
CA ALA A 93 -38.75 -44.59 1.53
C ALA A 93 -39.10 -45.47 2.74
N TYR A 94 -39.28 -46.77 2.50
CA TYR A 94 -39.60 -47.77 3.50
C TYR A 94 -38.42 -48.03 4.45
N SER A 95 -37.18 -48.21 3.95
CA SER A 95 -36.01 -48.36 4.83
C SER A 95 -35.77 -47.14 5.72
N PHE A 96 -36.04 -45.92 5.22
CA PHE A 96 -35.92 -44.69 6.02
C PHE A 96 -36.91 -44.67 7.18
N GLN A 97 -38.19 -44.99 6.94
CA GLN A 97 -39.20 -45.09 8.00
C GLN A 97 -38.84 -46.16 9.03
N VAL A 98 -38.29 -47.29 8.59
CA VAL A 98 -37.85 -48.37 9.46
C VAL A 98 -36.68 -47.94 10.35
N ILE A 99 -35.65 -47.31 9.79
CA ILE A 99 -34.54 -46.73 10.59
C ILE A 99 -35.10 -45.71 11.58
N SER A 100 -35.95 -44.81 11.08
CA SER A 100 -36.53 -43.72 11.85
C SER A 100 -37.30 -44.22 13.08
N LYS A 101 -38.15 -45.23 12.87
CA LYS A 101 -38.98 -45.83 13.91
C LYS A 101 -38.15 -46.66 14.89
N THR A 102 -37.16 -47.41 14.39
CA THR A 102 -36.28 -48.24 15.22
C THR A 102 -35.42 -47.37 16.14
N VAL A 103 -34.80 -46.32 15.61
CA VAL A 103 -34.01 -45.34 16.38
C VAL A 103 -34.88 -44.65 17.44
N LYS A 104 -36.10 -44.20 17.09
CA LYS A 104 -37.04 -43.55 18.03
C LYS A 104 -37.63 -44.49 19.09
N MET A 105 -37.69 -45.80 18.86
CA MET A 105 -38.27 -46.75 19.80
C MET A 105 -37.23 -47.44 20.68
N VAL A 106 -36.10 -47.83 20.08
CA VAL A 106 -35.06 -48.60 20.78
C VAL A 106 -34.19 -47.69 21.63
N ILE A 107 -33.76 -46.53 21.12
CA ILE A 107 -32.81 -45.65 21.86
C ILE A 107 -33.40 -45.11 23.17
N PRO A 108 -34.63 -44.56 23.21
CA PRO A 108 -35.21 -44.07 24.47
C PRO A 108 -35.39 -45.18 25.52
N ALA A 109 -35.64 -46.42 25.10
CA ALA A 109 -35.73 -47.55 26.03
C ALA A 109 -34.38 -47.87 26.71
N LEU A 110 -33.24 -47.58 26.07
CA LEU A 110 -31.89 -47.69 26.64
C LEU A 110 -31.63 -46.61 27.69
N ILE A 111 -32.15 -45.41 27.45
CA ILE A 111 -32.02 -44.27 28.36
C ILE A 111 -32.96 -44.45 29.56
N GLN A 112 -34.11 -45.11 29.39
CA GLN A 112 -35.07 -45.37 30.47
C GLN A 112 -34.70 -46.55 31.39
N SER A 113 -33.86 -47.49 30.97
CA SER A 113 -33.26 -48.49 31.88
C SER A 113 -32.29 -47.90 32.90
N ASP A 114 -31.95 -46.62 32.78
CA ASP A 114 -30.95 -45.87 33.55
C ASP A 114 -31.50 -45.26 34.87
N THR A 115 -32.72 -45.58 35.31
CA THR A 115 -33.27 -45.09 36.60
C THR A 115 -32.64 -45.74 37.86
N GLY A 116 -31.40 -46.26 37.77
CA GLY A 116 -30.61 -46.73 38.90
C GLY A 116 -29.36 -45.88 39.11
N ASP A 117 -29.29 -45.16 40.23
CA ASP A 117 -28.27 -44.14 40.61
C ASP A 117 -26.81 -44.65 40.76
N SER A 118 -26.25 -45.38 39.79
CA SER A 118 -24.85 -45.81 39.82
C SER A 118 -24.04 -45.29 38.62
N LEU A 119 -22.91 -44.62 38.92
CA LEU A 119 -21.97 -44.01 37.96
C LEU A 119 -21.38 -44.99 36.91
N GLU A 120 -21.40 -46.30 37.19
CA GLU A 120 -20.91 -47.34 36.28
C GLU A 120 -21.92 -47.67 35.17
N VAL A 121 -23.22 -47.54 35.44
CA VAL A 121 -24.29 -47.84 34.47
C VAL A 121 -24.41 -46.73 33.42
N THR A 122 -24.30 -45.46 33.84
CA THR A 122 -24.30 -44.30 32.93
C THR A 122 -23.13 -44.33 31.95
N ARG A 123 -21.94 -44.80 32.38
CA ARG A 123 -20.74 -44.95 31.52
C ARG A 123 -20.92 -46.03 30.46
N ASN A 124 -21.52 -47.17 30.82
CA ASN A 124 -21.81 -48.25 29.87
C ASN A 124 -22.77 -47.80 28.76
N VAL A 125 -23.77 -46.97 29.09
CA VAL A 125 -24.70 -46.43 28.09
C VAL A 125 -24.00 -45.46 27.13
N GLU A 126 -23.16 -44.55 27.64
CA GLU A 126 -22.38 -43.64 26.78
C GLU A 126 -21.44 -44.41 25.84
N GLU A 127 -20.79 -45.50 26.31
CA GLU A 127 -19.99 -46.37 25.45
C GLU A 127 -20.81 -47.08 24.37
N ILE A 128 -22.00 -47.57 24.73
CA ILE A 128 -22.92 -48.21 23.77
C ILE A 128 -23.36 -47.20 22.72
N VAL A 129 -23.68 -45.97 23.13
CA VAL A 129 -24.06 -44.88 22.22
C VAL A 129 -22.92 -44.52 21.27
N VAL A 130 -21.68 -44.40 21.75
CA VAL A 130 -20.50 -44.18 20.89
C VAL A 130 -20.36 -45.30 19.85
N LYS A 131 -20.53 -46.57 20.26
CA LYS A 131 -20.49 -47.72 19.35
C LYS A 131 -21.63 -47.68 18.32
N ILE A 132 -22.84 -47.28 18.74
CA ILE A 132 -23.98 -47.11 17.82
C ILE A 132 -23.66 -46.03 16.78
N ILE A 133 -23.23 -44.84 17.21
CA ILE A 133 -22.85 -43.76 16.27
C ILE A 133 -21.74 -44.24 15.34
N GLY A 134 -20.75 -44.97 15.85
CA GLY A 134 -19.68 -45.59 15.06
C GLY A 134 -20.21 -46.50 13.95
N VAL A 135 -21.19 -47.36 14.24
CA VAL A 135 -21.81 -48.24 13.23
C VAL A 135 -22.50 -47.45 12.11
N PHE A 136 -23.20 -46.36 12.46
CA PHE A 136 -23.82 -45.49 11.45
C PHE A 136 -22.76 -44.77 10.61
N VAL A 137 -21.72 -44.23 11.24
CA VAL A 137 -20.61 -43.56 10.57
C VAL A 137 -19.91 -44.54 9.62
N ASP A 138 -19.57 -45.75 10.06
CA ASP A 138 -18.93 -46.79 9.25
C ASP A 138 -19.76 -47.18 8.01
N ALA A 139 -21.09 -47.14 8.12
CA ALA A 139 -22.00 -47.42 7.02
C ALA A 139 -22.14 -46.27 6.00
N LEU A 140 -21.93 -45.00 6.41
CA LEU A 140 -22.12 -43.79 5.56
C LEU A 140 -21.55 -43.84 4.14
N PRO A 141 -20.31 -44.31 3.86
CA PRO A 141 -19.77 -44.35 2.50
C PRO A 141 -20.62 -45.19 1.52
N HIS A 142 -21.43 -46.11 2.03
CA HIS A 142 -22.32 -46.95 1.23
C HIS A 142 -23.76 -46.42 1.16
N VAL A 143 -24.04 -45.28 1.80
CA VAL A 143 -25.36 -44.63 1.82
C VAL A 143 -25.44 -43.57 0.72
N PRO A 144 -26.55 -43.49 -0.04
CA PRO A 144 -26.79 -42.42 -1.01
C PRO A 144 -26.68 -41.01 -0.38
N GLU A 145 -26.04 -40.06 -1.07
CA GLU A 145 -25.71 -38.73 -0.53
C GLU A 145 -26.92 -37.98 0.04
N HIS A 146 -28.03 -37.98 -0.68
CA HIS A 146 -29.27 -37.30 -0.29
C HIS A 146 -29.90 -37.84 1.01
N ARG A 147 -29.50 -39.05 1.46
CA ARG A 147 -30.00 -39.69 2.68
C ARG A 147 -29.08 -39.52 3.89
N ARG A 148 -27.81 -39.18 3.68
CA ARG A 148 -26.81 -39.11 4.76
C ARG A 148 -27.20 -38.09 5.82
N LEU A 149 -27.58 -36.88 5.39
CA LEU A 149 -27.96 -35.79 6.29
C LEU A 149 -29.22 -36.13 7.13
N PRO A 150 -30.39 -36.51 6.55
CA PRO A 150 -31.57 -36.85 7.35
C PRO A 150 -31.37 -37.98 8.36
N ILE A 151 -30.58 -39.00 8.02
CA ILE A 151 -30.32 -40.13 8.93
C ILE A 151 -29.49 -39.69 10.13
N LEU A 152 -28.42 -38.91 9.91
CA LEU A 152 -27.56 -38.41 10.98
C LEU A 152 -28.28 -37.42 11.88
N VAL A 153 -29.07 -36.50 11.30
CA VAL A 153 -29.87 -35.54 12.05
C VAL A 153 -30.83 -36.27 12.97
N GLN A 154 -31.57 -37.24 12.43
CA GLN A 154 -32.50 -38.02 13.23
C GLN A 154 -31.79 -38.79 14.36
N LEU A 155 -30.64 -39.41 14.09
CA LEU A 155 -29.89 -40.16 15.09
C LEU A 155 -29.50 -39.26 16.27
N VAL A 156 -28.92 -38.10 15.99
CA VAL A 156 -28.46 -37.17 17.02
C VAL A 156 -29.62 -36.49 17.74
N ASP A 157 -30.72 -36.16 17.06
CA ASP A 157 -31.94 -35.65 17.69
C ASP A 157 -32.51 -36.63 18.72
N THR A 158 -32.47 -37.95 18.42
CA THR A 158 -32.95 -38.97 19.36
C THR A 158 -31.99 -39.27 20.51
N LEU A 159 -30.68 -39.10 20.30
CA LEU A 159 -29.65 -39.33 21.32
C LEU A 159 -29.45 -38.14 22.25
N GLY A 160 -29.72 -36.93 21.76
CA GLY A 160 -29.44 -35.66 22.43
C GLY A 160 -28.23 -34.96 21.82
N ALA A 161 -28.50 -33.92 21.03
CA ALA A 161 -27.47 -33.12 20.35
C ALA A 161 -26.48 -32.45 21.32
N GLU A 162 -26.91 -32.10 22.54
CA GLU A 162 -26.06 -31.46 23.54
C GLU A 162 -24.84 -32.32 23.94
N LYS A 163 -25.04 -33.64 24.08
CA LYS A 163 -24.01 -34.57 24.56
C LYS A 163 -23.27 -35.30 23.45
N PHE A 164 -23.93 -35.62 22.33
CA PHE A 164 -23.41 -36.57 21.36
C PHE A 164 -23.05 -35.98 19.99
N LEU A 165 -23.35 -34.70 19.73
CA LEU A 165 -23.00 -34.06 18.46
C LEU A 165 -21.48 -34.00 18.24
N TRP A 166 -20.70 -33.67 19.27
CA TRP A 166 -19.24 -33.67 19.17
C TRP A 166 -18.65 -35.06 18.91
N ILE A 167 -19.28 -36.12 19.45
CA ILE A 167 -18.87 -37.52 19.24
C ILE A 167 -19.07 -37.91 17.77
N LEU A 168 -20.22 -37.55 17.19
CA LEU A 168 -20.48 -37.78 15.77
C LEU A 168 -19.41 -37.11 14.89
N LEU A 169 -19.09 -35.84 15.16
CA LEU A 169 -18.08 -35.10 14.39
C LEU A 169 -16.69 -35.72 14.50
N VAL A 170 -16.27 -36.08 15.71
CA VAL A 170 -14.99 -36.76 15.94
C VAL A 170 -14.92 -38.10 15.20
N LEU A 171 -15.98 -38.90 15.21
CA LEU A 171 -16.02 -40.17 14.49
C LEU A 171 -16.00 -39.98 12.96
N LEU A 172 -16.66 -38.93 12.44
CA LEU A 172 -16.58 -38.55 11.03
C LEU A 172 -15.15 -38.16 10.62
N PHE A 173 -14.46 -37.39 11.46
CA PHE A 173 -13.05 -37.03 11.23
C PHE A 173 -12.15 -38.26 11.28
N GLU A 174 -12.36 -39.17 12.23
CA GLU A 174 -11.64 -40.44 12.31
C GLU A 174 -11.86 -41.29 11.06
N GLN A 175 -13.10 -41.37 10.58
CA GLN A 175 -13.44 -42.11 9.35
C GLN A 175 -12.73 -41.51 8.12
N TYR A 176 -12.62 -40.19 8.03
CA TYR A 176 -11.89 -39.53 6.96
C TYR A 176 -10.39 -39.83 7.04
N VAL A 177 -9.78 -39.70 8.24
CA VAL A 177 -8.36 -39.95 8.49
C VAL A 177 -7.96 -41.40 8.19
N THR A 178 -8.85 -42.35 8.46
CA THR A 178 -8.62 -43.78 8.17
C THR A 178 -8.75 -44.10 6.68
N LYS A 179 -9.73 -43.53 5.97
CA LYS A 179 -9.93 -43.74 4.53
C LYS A 179 -8.91 -43.03 3.64
N THR A 180 -8.42 -41.86 4.04
CA THR A 180 -7.43 -41.09 3.25
C THR A 180 -6.10 -41.82 3.06
N VAL A 181 -5.77 -42.79 3.91
CA VAL A 181 -4.61 -43.69 3.71
C VAL A 181 -4.82 -44.62 2.51
N LEU A 182 -6.06 -45.05 2.23
CA LEU A 182 -6.41 -45.91 1.09
C LEU A 182 -6.56 -45.13 -0.23
N VAL A 183 -7.07 -43.90 -0.16
CA VAL A 183 -7.36 -43.05 -1.35
C VAL A 183 -6.15 -42.26 -1.86
N ALA A 184 -5.03 -42.27 -1.12
CA ALA A 184 -3.81 -41.54 -1.45
C ALA A 184 -3.15 -41.87 -2.79
N ALA A 185 -3.64 -42.90 -3.51
CA ALA A 185 -3.15 -43.32 -4.82
C ALA A 185 -3.69 -42.51 -6.02
N TYR A 186 -4.75 -41.68 -5.88
CA TYR A 186 -5.49 -41.10 -7.02
C TYR A 186 -5.47 -39.56 -7.16
N GLY A 187 -4.72 -38.81 -6.35
CA GLY A 187 -4.45 -37.39 -6.60
C GLY A 187 -5.55 -36.35 -6.27
N GLU A 188 -6.80 -36.75 -6.07
CA GLU A 188 -7.94 -35.83 -5.76
C GLU A 188 -8.20 -35.64 -4.26
N LYS A 189 -7.18 -35.34 -3.45
CA LYS A 189 -7.34 -35.26 -1.98
C LYS A 189 -8.10 -34.02 -1.50
N ASP A 190 -7.86 -32.87 -2.12
CA ASP A 190 -8.36 -31.59 -1.59
C ASP A 190 -9.84 -31.36 -1.92
N ALA A 191 -10.31 -31.77 -3.10
CA ALA A 191 -11.72 -31.66 -3.49
C ALA A 191 -12.63 -32.56 -2.63
N ILE A 192 -12.17 -33.77 -2.28
CA ILE A 192 -12.91 -34.69 -1.40
C ILE A 192 -12.99 -34.09 0.01
N LEU A 193 -11.89 -33.52 0.51
CA LEU A 193 -11.89 -32.85 1.81
C LEU A 193 -12.87 -31.67 1.86
N GLU A 194 -12.91 -30.85 0.82
CA GLU A 194 -13.84 -29.72 0.73
C GLU A 194 -15.31 -30.18 0.77
N ALA A 195 -15.66 -31.20 -0.04
CA ALA A 195 -17.01 -31.76 -0.07
C ALA A 195 -17.42 -32.39 1.28
N ASP A 196 -16.52 -33.16 1.91
CA ASP A 196 -16.77 -33.76 3.22
C ASP A 196 -16.92 -32.68 4.31
N THR A 197 -16.11 -31.61 4.26
CA THR A 197 -16.19 -30.50 5.21
C THR A 197 -17.51 -29.74 5.05
N GLU A 198 -17.95 -29.45 3.82
CA GLU A 198 -19.24 -28.81 3.56
C GLU A 198 -20.41 -29.66 4.07
N PHE A 199 -20.32 -30.99 3.89
CA PHE A 199 -21.28 -31.92 4.45
C PHE A 199 -21.29 -31.89 5.99
N TRP A 200 -20.13 -31.91 6.66
CA TRP A 200 -20.04 -31.82 8.13
C TRP A 200 -20.58 -30.50 8.67
N ILE A 201 -20.31 -29.39 7.97
CA ILE A 201 -20.89 -28.07 8.30
C ILE A 201 -22.41 -28.12 8.18
N SER A 202 -22.94 -28.74 7.12
CA SER A 202 -24.39 -28.90 6.91
C SER A 202 -25.02 -29.70 8.05
N VAL A 203 -24.41 -30.82 8.46
CA VAL A 203 -24.87 -31.63 9.61
C VAL A 203 -24.88 -30.79 10.90
N CYS A 204 -23.81 -30.06 11.20
CA CYS A 204 -23.78 -29.17 12.37
C CYS A 204 -24.87 -28.09 12.33
N CYS A 205 -25.09 -27.51 11.15
CA CYS A 205 -26.00 -26.38 10.95
C CYS A 205 -27.47 -26.78 11.03
N GLU A 206 -27.84 -28.06 11.17
CA GLU A 206 -29.21 -28.48 11.49
C GLU A 206 -29.56 -28.27 12.97
N PHE A 207 -28.58 -28.37 13.88
CA PHE A 207 -28.78 -28.20 15.33
C PHE A 207 -28.67 -26.75 15.80
N SER A 208 -29.12 -26.44 17.02
CA SER A 208 -29.05 -25.07 17.57
C SER A 208 -27.61 -24.56 17.69
N VAL A 209 -27.43 -23.23 17.62
CA VAL A 209 -26.12 -22.57 17.75
C VAL A 209 -25.45 -22.91 19.09
N GLN A 210 -26.22 -23.07 20.16
CA GLN A 210 -25.71 -23.46 21.48
C GLN A 210 -25.07 -24.85 21.45
N HIS A 211 -25.77 -25.83 20.88
CA HIS A 211 -25.24 -27.20 20.75
C HIS A 211 -23.98 -27.24 19.87
N GLN A 212 -23.92 -26.42 18.81
CA GLN A 212 -22.74 -26.30 17.96
C GLN A 212 -21.54 -25.77 18.74
N VAL A 213 -21.68 -24.64 19.45
CA VAL A 213 -20.59 -24.03 20.23
C VAL A 213 -20.13 -24.95 21.36
N GLN A 214 -21.06 -25.58 22.07
CA GLN A 214 -20.75 -26.56 23.13
C GLN A 214 -20.01 -27.77 22.56
N SER A 215 -20.38 -28.23 21.35
CA SER A 215 -19.66 -29.30 20.67
C SER A 215 -18.22 -28.91 20.34
N LEU A 216 -17.96 -27.69 19.87
CA LEU A 216 -16.59 -27.20 19.62
C LEU A 216 -15.76 -27.19 20.91
N MET A 217 -16.37 -26.78 22.03
CA MET A 217 -15.70 -26.81 23.33
C MET A 217 -15.34 -28.23 23.77
N HIS A 218 -16.27 -29.17 23.63
CA HIS A 218 -16.03 -30.58 23.96
C HIS A 218 -14.96 -31.21 23.06
N ILE A 219 -14.92 -30.88 21.77
CA ILE A 219 -13.85 -31.31 20.86
C ILE A 219 -12.49 -30.79 21.36
N LEU A 220 -12.36 -29.50 21.69
CA LEU A 220 -11.10 -28.95 22.19
C LEU A 220 -10.64 -29.61 23.51
N GLN A 221 -11.56 -29.78 24.46
CA GLN A 221 -11.28 -30.48 25.72
C GLN A 221 -10.85 -31.93 25.49
N TYR A 222 -11.43 -32.60 24.51
CA TYR A 222 -11.02 -33.94 24.11
C TYR A 222 -9.63 -33.95 23.47
N LEU A 223 -9.33 -33.00 22.57
CA LEU A 223 -8.03 -32.87 21.92
C LEU A 223 -6.89 -32.57 22.90
N GLU A 224 -7.18 -31.83 23.98
CA GLU A 224 -6.23 -31.53 25.06
C GLU A 224 -5.83 -32.80 25.84
N LYS A 225 -6.77 -33.72 26.04
CA LYS A 225 -6.55 -34.98 26.75
C LYS A 225 -5.87 -36.07 25.91
N LEU A 226 -5.75 -35.88 24.59
CA LEU A 226 -5.10 -36.86 23.69
C LEU A 226 -3.56 -36.78 23.76
N PRO A 227 -2.85 -37.92 23.81
CA PRO A 227 -1.39 -37.94 23.95
C PRO A 227 -0.65 -37.18 22.83
N GLU A 228 0.53 -36.64 23.14
CA GLU A 228 1.34 -35.81 22.23
C GLU A 228 1.94 -36.63 21.07
N GLU A 229 2.49 -37.81 21.38
CA GLU A 229 2.99 -38.82 20.43
C GLU A 229 2.58 -40.22 20.92
N LYS A 230 2.51 -41.20 20.00
CA LYS A 230 2.35 -42.61 20.36
C LYS A 230 3.68 -43.09 20.93
N GLU A 231 3.71 -43.58 22.17
CA GLU A 231 4.90 -44.23 22.72
C GLU A 231 5.22 -45.48 21.85
N GLU A 232 6.39 -45.50 21.23
CA GLU A 232 6.87 -46.69 20.53
C GLU A 232 7.14 -47.78 21.56
N ALA A 233 6.42 -48.90 21.43
CA ALA A 233 6.52 -50.03 22.34
C ALA A 233 7.97 -50.54 22.43
N THR A 234 8.65 -50.27 23.54
CA THR A 234 9.68 -51.17 24.05
C THR A 234 8.98 -52.25 24.90
N PRO A 235 9.37 -53.53 24.79
CA PRO A 235 8.66 -54.60 25.47
C PRO A 235 8.89 -54.50 26.99
N LYS A 236 7.76 -54.41 27.71
CA LYS A 236 7.58 -54.44 29.17
C LYS A 236 8.76 -54.98 29.99
N THR A 237 9.30 -54.13 30.87
CA THR A 237 9.74 -54.55 32.21
C THR A 237 8.75 -54.01 33.24
N VAL A 238 8.37 -54.92 34.14
CA VAL A 238 7.33 -54.79 35.16
C VAL A 238 7.67 -53.68 36.17
N SER A 239 6.78 -52.69 36.35
CA SER A 239 6.65 -51.99 37.64
C SER A 239 5.29 -51.31 37.83
N SER A 240 4.64 -51.72 38.92
CA SER A 240 3.65 -51.03 39.76
C SER A 240 2.40 -50.39 39.13
N LYS A 241 1.28 -51.08 39.37
CA LYS A 241 -0.08 -50.53 39.43
C LYS A 241 -0.20 -49.51 40.58
N SER A 242 -0.52 -48.27 40.24
CA SER A 242 -0.99 -47.16 41.10
C SER A 242 -1.06 -45.95 40.16
N GLU A 243 -2.15 -45.23 39.91
CA GLU A 243 -3.39 -44.93 40.62
C GLU A 243 -4.49 -44.65 39.59
N VAL A 244 -5.73 -44.71 40.05
CA VAL A 244 -7.00 -44.48 39.34
C VAL A 244 -6.94 -43.25 38.43
N GLN A 245 -6.64 -43.43 37.14
CA GLN A 245 -7.02 -42.48 36.10
C GLN A 245 -8.47 -42.77 35.73
N GLU A 246 -9.32 -41.75 35.71
CA GLU A 246 -10.65 -41.82 35.14
C GLU A 246 -10.55 -42.28 33.68
N GLU A 247 -10.71 -43.59 33.47
CA GLU A 247 -10.66 -44.21 32.15
C GLU A 247 -11.80 -43.63 31.28
N MET A 248 -11.40 -42.99 30.19
CA MET A 248 -12.24 -42.22 29.27
C MET A 248 -13.07 -43.13 28.35
N LEU A 249 -14.19 -42.58 27.86
CA LEU A 249 -14.89 -43.09 26.67
C LEU A 249 -13.93 -43.06 25.46
N PRO A 250 -13.49 -44.21 24.93
CA PRO A 250 -12.49 -44.24 23.87
C PRO A 250 -13.16 -44.00 22.51
N VAL A 251 -13.33 -42.73 22.12
CA VAL A 251 -13.88 -42.38 20.80
C VAL A 251 -12.83 -42.62 19.70
N PHE A 252 -11.65 -42.00 19.80
CA PHE A 252 -10.49 -42.30 18.93
C PHE A 252 -9.57 -43.32 19.60
N LYS A 253 -9.39 -44.50 19.01
CA LYS A 253 -8.52 -45.55 19.55
C LYS A 253 -7.05 -45.28 19.19
N VAL A 254 -6.30 -44.70 20.12
CA VAL A 254 -4.88 -44.33 19.94
C VAL A 254 -4.00 -45.55 19.60
N ASP A 255 -4.32 -46.72 20.14
CA ASP A 255 -3.52 -47.95 19.94
C ASP A 255 -3.62 -48.52 18.52
N THR A 256 -4.77 -48.37 17.85
CA THR A 256 -5.01 -48.90 16.50
C THR A 256 -4.49 -48.00 15.39
N HIS A 257 -4.24 -46.72 15.69
CA HIS A 257 -3.86 -45.71 14.70
C HIS A 257 -2.36 -45.34 14.78
N THR A 258 -1.83 -44.82 13.68
CA THR A 258 -0.45 -44.33 13.57
C THR A 258 -0.29 -42.92 14.14
N SER A 259 0.94 -42.55 14.53
CA SER A 259 1.25 -41.19 14.99
C SER A 259 0.94 -40.12 13.92
N LYS A 260 1.06 -40.46 12.63
CA LYS A 260 0.65 -39.59 11.51
C LYS A 260 -0.86 -39.37 11.46
N GLN A 261 -1.66 -40.41 11.68
CA GLN A 261 -3.12 -40.33 11.71
C GLN A 261 -3.59 -39.48 12.90
N LEU A 262 -3.00 -39.67 14.09
CA LEU A 262 -3.32 -38.85 15.25
C LEU A 262 -3.06 -37.36 14.98
N ARG A 263 -1.93 -37.03 14.34
CA ARG A 263 -1.60 -35.65 13.93
C ARG A 263 -2.59 -35.10 12.89
N HIS A 264 -2.92 -35.88 11.87
CA HIS A 264 -3.89 -35.48 10.85
C HIS A 264 -5.27 -35.22 11.46
N PHE A 265 -5.71 -36.08 12.38
CA PHE A 265 -6.95 -35.94 13.14
C PHE A 265 -6.97 -34.65 13.99
N LYS A 266 -5.91 -34.38 14.75
CA LYS A 266 -5.77 -33.13 15.54
C LYS A 266 -5.86 -31.89 14.63
N TYR A 267 -5.14 -31.89 13.50
CA TYR A 267 -5.15 -30.78 12.54
C TYR A 267 -6.52 -30.58 11.89
N LEU A 268 -7.14 -31.67 11.42
CA LEU A 268 -8.45 -31.64 10.77
C LEU A 268 -9.51 -31.09 11.70
N SER A 269 -9.50 -31.55 12.96
CA SER A 269 -10.44 -31.07 13.98
C SER A 269 -10.35 -29.55 14.15
N VAL A 270 -9.15 -29.01 14.36
CA VAL A 270 -8.96 -27.54 14.52
C VAL A 270 -9.29 -26.77 13.25
N SER A 271 -8.94 -27.31 12.08
CA SER A 271 -9.27 -26.71 10.78
C SER A 271 -10.77 -26.63 10.54
N PHE A 272 -11.50 -27.72 10.81
CA PHE A 272 -12.96 -27.75 10.71
C PHE A 272 -13.61 -26.71 11.63
N MET A 273 -13.14 -26.60 12.88
CA MET A 273 -13.69 -25.62 13.81
C MET A 273 -13.54 -24.17 13.28
N ALA A 274 -12.38 -23.83 12.71
CA ALA A 274 -12.18 -22.52 12.09
C ALA A 274 -13.07 -22.31 10.85
N GLN A 275 -13.29 -23.35 10.04
CA GLN A 275 -14.16 -23.29 8.86
C GLN A 275 -15.65 -23.18 9.22
N LEU A 276 -16.12 -23.91 10.24
CA LEU A 276 -17.49 -23.82 10.72
C LEU A 276 -17.83 -22.41 11.19
N LEU A 277 -16.98 -21.83 12.03
CA LEU A 277 -17.14 -20.45 12.55
C LEU A 277 -17.07 -19.38 11.44
N ALA A 278 -16.43 -19.69 10.32
CA ALA A 278 -16.36 -18.82 9.15
C ALA A 278 -17.48 -19.06 8.12
N SER A 279 -18.27 -20.13 8.27
CA SER A 279 -19.25 -20.53 7.26
C SER A 279 -20.45 -19.60 7.21
N ASN A 280 -20.95 -19.34 6.00
CA ASN A 280 -22.14 -18.51 5.79
C ASN A 280 -23.40 -19.15 6.41
N LEU A 281 -23.48 -20.49 6.43
CA LEU A 281 -24.58 -21.23 7.05
C LEU A 281 -24.63 -21.00 8.56
N PHE A 282 -23.49 -21.09 9.24
CA PHE A 282 -23.37 -20.79 10.67
C PHE A 282 -23.74 -19.34 10.96
N LEU A 283 -23.14 -18.38 10.25
CA LEU A 283 -23.39 -16.96 10.46
C LEU A 283 -24.86 -16.59 10.22
N LYS A 284 -25.48 -17.15 9.18
CA LYS A 284 -26.92 -16.98 8.91
C LYS A 284 -27.76 -17.50 10.06
N LYS A 285 -27.45 -18.70 10.59
CA LYS A 285 -28.18 -19.29 11.71
C LYS A 285 -28.02 -18.51 13.01
N VAL A 286 -26.83 -17.97 13.27
CA VAL A 286 -26.57 -17.06 14.41
C VAL A 286 -27.45 -15.82 14.32
N VAL A 287 -27.55 -15.21 13.13
CA VAL A 287 -28.40 -14.04 12.91
C VAL A 287 -29.88 -14.39 13.06
N GLU A 288 -30.35 -15.46 12.43
CA GLU A 288 -31.76 -15.91 12.46
C GLU A 288 -32.25 -16.27 13.86
N SER A 289 -31.38 -16.84 14.68
CA SER A 289 -31.80 -17.31 16.01
C SER A 289 -32.00 -16.15 17.01
N GLY A 290 -31.48 -14.95 16.76
CA GLY A 290 -31.50 -13.82 17.71
C GLY A 290 -30.16 -13.11 17.90
N GLY A 291 -29.18 -13.38 17.03
CA GLY A 291 -27.89 -12.72 17.00
C GLY A 291 -27.02 -13.00 18.24
N PRO A 292 -26.20 -12.03 18.69
CA PRO A 292 -25.23 -12.23 19.77
C PRO A 292 -25.84 -12.52 21.14
N ASN A 293 -27.15 -12.32 21.33
CA ASN A 293 -27.81 -12.56 22.62
C ASN A 293 -27.88 -14.05 22.98
N ILE A 294 -27.94 -14.96 22.00
CA ILE A 294 -27.95 -16.42 22.26
C ILE A 294 -26.57 -16.94 22.64
N LEU A 295 -25.53 -16.29 22.12
CA LEU A 295 -24.14 -16.61 22.34
C LEU A 295 -23.61 -16.03 23.66
N HIS A 296 -24.41 -15.21 24.35
CA HIS A 296 -24.06 -14.55 25.60
C HIS A 296 -23.66 -15.59 26.67
N GLY A 297 -22.41 -15.52 27.14
CA GLY A 297 -21.83 -16.46 28.12
C GLY A 297 -21.11 -17.66 27.48
N PHE A 298 -21.56 -18.15 26.32
CA PHE A 298 -20.86 -19.20 25.57
C PHE A 298 -19.61 -18.67 24.85
N GLU A 299 -19.65 -17.42 24.38
CA GLU A 299 -18.51 -16.73 23.75
C GLU A 299 -17.26 -16.72 24.65
N GLN A 300 -17.43 -16.35 25.92
CA GLN A 300 -16.32 -16.25 26.85
C GLN A 300 -15.74 -17.64 27.18
N ARG A 301 -16.61 -18.64 27.40
CA ARG A 301 -16.17 -20.01 27.68
C ARG A 301 -15.47 -20.64 26.46
N LEU A 302 -15.98 -20.40 25.24
CA LEU A 302 -15.33 -20.86 24.01
C LEU A 302 -13.95 -20.21 23.86
N LEU A 303 -13.86 -18.90 24.08
CA LEU A 303 -12.59 -18.18 24.05
C LEU A 303 -11.59 -18.72 25.08
N GLU A 304 -12.01 -18.91 26.33
CA GLU A 304 -11.18 -19.50 27.39
C GLU A 304 -10.68 -20.89 27.01
N THR A 305 -11.55 -21.71 26.42
CA THR A 305 -11.20 -23.07 25.95
C THR A 305 -10.20 -23.02 24.79
N VAL A 306 -10.39 -22.13 23.81
CA VAL A 306 -9.46 -21.93 22.69
C VAL A 306 -8.10 -21.44 23.18
N LEU A 307 -8.06 -20.50 24.13
CA LEU A 307 -6.81 -20.00 24.70
C LEU A 307 -6.10 -21.06 25.55
N GLY A 308 -6.84 -21.85 26.33
CA GLY A 308 -6.30 -23.01 27.04
C GLY A 308 -5.62 -23.97 26.07
N TYR A 309 -6.32 -24.33 24.98
CA TYR A 309 -5.77 -25.20 23.94
C TYR A 309 -4.55 -24.60 23.24
N ILE A 310 -4.56 -23.31 22.88
CA ILE A 310 -3.40 -22.63 22.29
C ILE A 310 -2.20 -22.70 23.23
N ASN A 311 -2.38 -22.50 24.53
CA ASN A 311 -1.30 -22.58 25.50
C ASN A 311 -0.70 -23.99 25.56
N VAL A 312 -1.54 -25.03 25.55
CA VAL A 312 -1.08 -26.42 25.48
C VAL A 312 -0.32 -26.69 24.18
N VAL A 313 -0.82 -26.25 23.03
CA VAL A 313 -0.15 -26.42 21.72
C VAL A 313 1.18 -25.62 21.65
N ALA A 314 1.23 -24.42 22.22
CA ALA A 314 2.44 -23.62 22.27
C ALA A 314 3.53 -24.27 23.14
N GLN A 315 3.16 -24.74 24.34
CA GLN A 315 4.08 -25.46 25.23
C GLN A 315 4.58 -26.76 24.60
N THR A 316 3.70 -27.50 23.91
CA THR A 316 4.09 -28.74 23.21
C THR A 316 4.95 -28.47 21.97
N MET A 317 4.77 -27.33 21.30
CA MET A 317 5.66 -26.89 20.23
C MET A 317 7.06 -26.58 20.76
N GLU A 318 7.17 -25.85 21.88
CA GLU A 318 8.46 -25.55 22.54
C GLU A 318 9.18 -26.82 23.00
N LYS A 319 8.47 -27.74 23.65
CA LYS A 319 9.03 -29.04 24.08
C LYS A 319 9.55 -29.90 22.91
N ASN A 320 8.94 -29.77 21.74
CA ASN A 320 9.31 -30.54 20.55
C ASN A 320 10.19 -29.76 19.57
N ALA A 321 10.75 -28.59 19.94
CA ALA A 321 11.50 -27.66 19.06
C ALA A 321 12.64 -28.29 18.24
N ASP A 322 13.21 -29.40 18.71
CA ASP A 322 14.33 -30.10 18.05
C ASP A 322 13.89 -31.33 17.23
N LYS A 323 12.60 -31.68 17.22
CA LYS A 323 12.08 -32.86 16.51
C LYS A 323 11.61 -32.52 15.09
N LEU A 324 11.54 -33.54 14.22
CA LEU A 324 10.95 -33.41 12.87
C LEU A 324 9.47 -32.98 12.87
N THR A 325 8.80 -33.06 14.03
CA THR A 325 7.38 -32.74 14.21
C THR A 325 7.08 -31.24 14.44
N VAL A 326 8.10 -30.39 14.58
CA VAL A 326 7.92 -28.93 14.80
C VAL A 326 7.11 -28.26 13.70
N LYS A 327 7.34 -28.64 12.44
CA LYS A 327 6.59 -28.09 11.31
C LYS A 327 5.08 -28.35 11.46
N PHE A 328 4.71 -29.52 11.95
CA PHE A 328 3.32 -29.86 12.24
C PHE A 328 2.78 -29.01 13.40
N TRP A 329 3.48 -28.94 14.53
CA TRP A 329 3.03 -28.17 15.70
C TRP A 329 2.90 -26.67 15.38
N ARG A 330 3.80 -26.11 14.57
CA ARG A 330 3.69 -24.74 14.06
C ARG A 330 2.47 -24.55 13.17
N ALA A 331 2.16 -25.50 12.29
CA ALA A 331 0.97 -25.46 11.45
C ALA A 331 -0.33 -25.58 12.28
N LEU A 332 -0.35 -26.46 13.28
CA LEU A 332 -1.48 -26.63 14.20
C LEU A 332 -1.71 -25.36 15.04
N LEU A 333 -0.62 -24.77 15.55
CA LEU A 333 -0.67 -23.51 16.30
C LEU A 333 -1.20 -22.37 15.42
N SER A 334 -0.76 -22.28 14.16
CA SER A 334 -1.31 -21.32 13.19
C SER A 334 -2.82 -21.50 12.99
N LYS A 335 -3.30 -22.75 12.88
CA LYS A 335 -4.75 -23.02 12.75
C LYS A 335 -5.53 -22.71 14.02
N ALA A 336 -4.94 -22.93 15.19
CA ALA A 336 -5.54 -22.51 16.46
C ALA A 336 -5.65 -20.97 16.55
N TYR A 337 -4.66 -20.23 16.04
CA TYR A 337 -4.76 -18.78 15.90
C TYR A 337 -5.82 -18.34 14.88
N ASP A 338 -5.97 -19.04 13.75
CA ASP A 338 -7.06 -18.78 12.81
C ASP A 338 -8.43 -18.99 13.49
N MET A 339 -8.58 -20.03 14.31
CA MET A 339 -9.80 -20.28 15.09
C MET A 339 -10.07 -19.14 16.09
N LEU A 340 -9.04 -18.68 16.82
CA LEU A 340 -9.15 -17.53 17.73
C LEU A 340 -9.64 -16.27 17.00
N ASP A 341 -9.18 -16.03 15.78
CA ASP A 341 -9.66 -14.90 14.96
C ASP A 341 -11.14 -15.02 14.63
N LYS A 342 -11.60 -16.21 14.24
CA LYS A 342 -13.01 -16.44 13.91
C LYS A 342 -13.90 -16.31 15.13
N VAL A 343 -13.49 -16.81 16.29
CA VAL A 343 -14.22 -16.60 17.56
C VAL A 343 -14.30 -15.10 17.90
N ASN A 344 -13.18 -14.38 17.80
CA ASN A 344 -13.16 -12.94 18.08
C ASN A 344 -13.99 -12.12 17.09
N ALA A 345 -14.16 -12.58 15.84
CA ALA A 345 -15.00 -11.93 14.86
C ALA A 345 -16.50 -11.98 15.25
N LEU A 346 -16.92 -13.03 15.95
CA LEU A 346 -18.30 -13.25 16.41
C LEU A 346 -18.67 -12.39 17.63
N LEU A 347 -17.67 -11.94 18.41
CA LEU A 347 -17.91 -11.16 19.63
C LEU A 347 -18.56 -9.79 19.33
N PRO A 348 -19.57 -9.38 20.12
CA PRO A 348 -19.99 -8.00 20.18
C PRO A 348 -18.81 -7.07 20.48
N THR A 349 -18.84 -5.86 19.92
CA THR A 349 -17.75 -4.89 20.09
C THR A 349 -17.42 -4.62 21.57
N GLU A 350 -18.43 -4.63 22.44
CA GLU A 350 -18.25 -4.33 23.86
C GLU A 350 -17.46 -5.39 24.62
N THR A 351 -17.72 -6.67 24.33
CA THR A 351 -16.99 -7.83 24.87
C THR A 351 -15.64 -7.98 24.20
N PHE A 352 -15.55 -7.75 22.88
CA PHE A 352 -14.30 -7.77 22.12
C PHE A 352 -13.21 -6.87 22.74
N VAL A 353 -13.52 -5.63 23.09
CA VAL A 353 -12.52 -4.70 23.68
C VAL A 353 -12.02 -5.20 25.03
N SER A 354 -12.89 -5.79 25.86
CA SER A 354 -12.51 -6.35 27.16
C SER A 354 -11.61 -7.58 27.00
N VAL A 355 -11.96 -8.45 26.04
CA VAL A 355 -11.19 -9.64 25.70
C VAL A 355 -9.81 -9.28 25.18
N VAL A 356 -9.73 -8.37 24.19
CA VAL A 356 -8.45 -7.93 23.62
C VAL A 356 -7.58 -7.28 24.70
N ARG A 357 -8.15 -6.52 25.65
CA ARG A 357 -7.40 -6.00 26.79
C ARG A 357 -6.70 -7.10 27.59
N GLY A 358 -7.38 -8.21 27.84
CA GLY A 358 -6.81 -9.37 28.53
C GLY A 358 -5.75 -10.07 27.69
N LEU A 359 -6.00 -10.26 26.39
CA LEU A 359 -5.07 -10.94 25.47
C LEU A 359 -3.76 -10.16 25.24
N VAL A 360 -3.83 -8.83 25.17
CA VAL A 360 -2.65 -7.97 25.02
C VAL A 360 -1.75 -8.02 26.27
N GLY A 361 -2.30 -8.40 27.43
CA GLY A 361 -1.55 -8.65 28.67
C GLY A 361 -1.02 -10.07 28.83
N ASN A 362 -1.23 -10.96 27.85
CA ASN A 362 -0.80 -12.36 27.93
C ASN A 362 0.75 -12.49 27.92
N PRO A 363 1.33 -13.47 28.65
CA PRO A 363 2.78 -13.69 28.62
C PRO A 363 3.33 -14.00 27.23
N LEU A 364 2.59 -14.73 26.39
CA LEU A 364 3.06 -15.19 25.08
C LEU A 364 3.14 -14.03 24.07
N PRO A 365 4.32 -13.70 23.49
CA PRO A 365 4.47 -12.63 22.51
C PRO A 365 3.64 -12.83 21.23
N SER A 366 3.48 -14.07 20.78
CA SER A 366 2.68 -14.43 19.60
C SER A 366 1.18 -14.17 19.81
N VAL A 367 0.66 -14.45 21.00
CA VAL A 367 -0.74 -14.12 21.39
C VAL A 367 -0.95 -12.61 21.44
N ARG A 368 0.00 -11.87 22.02
CA ARG A 368 -0.03 -10.39 22.06
C ARG A 368 -0.09 -9.81 20.65
N ARG A 369 0.79 -10.27 19.75
CA ARG A 369 0.82 -9.85 18.34
C ARG A 369 -0.52 -10.08 17.67
N LYS A 370 -1.06 -11.29 17.79
CA LYS A 370 -2.33 -11.65 17.15
C LYS A 370 -3.51 -10.82 17.68
N ALA A 371 -3.54 -10.56 18.99
CA ALA A 371 -4.55 -9.69 19.59
C ALA A 371 -4.47 -8.24 19.07
N LEU A 372 -3.25 -7.72 18.86
CA LEU A 372 -3.04 -6.40 18.26
C LEU A 372 -3.45 -6.37 16.77
N ASP A 373 -3.14 -7.41 15.99
CA ASP A 373 -3.55 -7.52 14.59
C ASP A 373 -5.08 -7.57 14.45
N LEU A 374 -5.76 -8.31 15.33
CA LEU A 374 -7.22 -8.31 15.40
C LEU A 374 -7.81 -6.94 15.73
N LEU A 375 -7.19 -6.25 16.69
CA LEU A 375 -7.58 -4.89 17.06
C LEU A 375 -7.39 -3.93 15.88
N ASN A 376 -6.28 -4.03 15.16
CA ASN A 376 -6.00 -3.23 13.97
C ASN A 376 -7.04 -3.46 12.88
N ASN A 377 -7.36 -4.73 12.58
CA ASN A 377 -8.37 -5.09 11.59
C ASN A 377 -9.75 -4.53 11.97
N LYS A 378 -10.15 -4.60 13.25
CA LYS A 378 -11.42 -4.02 13.73
C LYS A 378 -11.42 -2.49 13.68
N LEU A 379 -10.30 -1.83 13.97
CA LEU A 379 -10.19 -0.36 13.91
C LEU A 379 -10.18 0.16 12.47
N GLN A 380 -9.71 -0.61 11.50
CA GLN A 380 -9.74 -0.26 10.08
C GLN A 380 -11.13 -0.42 9.45
N GLN A 381 -12.03 -1.21 10.05
CA GLN A 381 -13.41 -1.31 9.61
C GLN A 381 -14.11 0.04 9.87
N ASN A 382 -14.56 0.72 8.81
CA ASN A 382 -15.23 2.02 8.85
C ASN A 382 -16.61 1.94 9.54
N THR A 383 -16.61 1.78 10.86
CA THR A 383 -17.80 1.55 11.68
C THR A 383 -18.07 2.77 12.57
N PHE A 384 -19.33 3.13 12.77
CA PHE A 384 -19.69 4.17 13.73
C PHE A 384 -19.62 3.65 15.17
N TRP A 385 -18.80 4.28 16.02
CA TRP A 385 -18.56 3.82 17.39
C TRP A 385 -19.39 4.61 18.42
N LYS A 386 -20.07 3.92 19.34
CA LYS A 386 -20.78 4.55 20.45
C LYS A 386 -19.78 5.14 21.46
N LYS A 387 -20.12 6.28 22.10
CA LYS A 387 -19.24 6.98 23.08
C LYS A 387 -18.72 6.07 24.21
N LYS A 388 -19.55 5.17 24.75
CA LYS A 388 -19.15 4.21 25.79
C LYS A 388 -18.07 3.23 25.30
N THR A 389 -18.15 2.80 24.05
CA THR A 389 -17.18 1.91 23.41
C THR A 389 -15.86 2.63 23.15
N VAL A 390 -15.91 3.88 22.69
CA VAL A 390 -14.71 4.73 22.52
C VAL A 390 -13.94 4.85 23.84
N HIS A 391 -14.63 5.10 24.95
CA HIS A 391 -13.97 5.18 26.26
C HIS A 391 -13.27 3.87 26.66
N ARG A 392 -13.79 2.69 26.27
CA ARG A 392 -13.09 1.41 26.51
C ARG A 392 -11.85 1.25 25.64
N PHE A 393 -11.89 1.67 24.37
CA PHE A 393 -10.71 1.69 23.52
C PHE A 393 -9.62 2.63 24.07
N LEU A 394 -10.00 3.80 24.59
CA LEU A 394 -9.05 4.73 25.20
C LEU A 394 -8.37 4.15 26.45
N LYS A 395 -9.04 3.28 27.22
CA LYS A 395 -8.42 2.55 28.35
C LYS A 395 -7.33 1.56 27.92
N LEU A 396 -7.22 1.23 26.62
CA LEU A 396 -6.12 0.41 26.10
C LEU A 396 -4.83 1.21 25.89
N VAL A 397 -4.91 2.54 25.75
CA VAL A 397 -3.74 3.38 25.44
C VAL A 397 -2.61 3.20 26.47
N PRO A 398 -2.85 3.20 27.79
CA PRO A 398 -1.79 2.95 28.77
C PRO A 398 -1.17 1.55 28.67
N VAL A 399 -1.97 0.53 28.33
CA VAL A 399 -1.49 -0.86 28.17
C VAL A 399 -0.57 -0.97 26.95
N LEU A 400 -0.96 -0.34 25.85
CA LEU A 400 -0.15 -0.28 24.63
C LEU A 400 1.14 0.52 24.86
N LEU A 401 1.08 1.62 25.61
CA LEU A 401 2.28 2.40 25.96
C LEU A 401 3.27 1.59 26.79
N ALA A 402 2.78 0.78 27.74
CA ALA A 402 3.64 -0.12 28.50
C ALA A 402 4.38 -1.11 27.58
N ILE A 403 3.73 -1.67 26.56
CA ILE A 403 4.38 -2.55 25.58
C ILE A 403 5.45 -1.81 24.78
N VAL A 404 5.18 -0.58 24.37
CA VAL A 404 6.12 0.25 23.60
C VAL A 404 7.37 0.62 24.42
N GLN A 405 7.20 0.87 25.73
CA GLN A 405 8.25 1.29 26.65
C GLN A 405 9.06 0.14 27.27
N HIS A 406 8.47 -1.05 27.46
CA HIS A 406 9.15 -2.16 28.13
C HIS A 406 10.09 -2.92 27.18
N LYS A 407 11.40 -2.81 27.45
CA LYS A 407 12.45 -3.70 26.94
C LYS A 407 12.70 -4.84 27.95
N LYS A 408 11.77 -5.80 28.09
CA LYS A 408 12.03 -7.06 28.82
C LYS A 408 13.13 -7.87 28.11
N LYS A 409 13.88 -8.69 28.86
CA LYS A 409 14.90 -9.64 28.37
C LYS A 409 14.25 -10.89 27.72
N GLU A 410 13.32 -10.71 26.80
CA GLU A 410 12.77 -11.80 25.96
C GLU A 410 13.47 -11.76 24.59
N GLU A 411 13.27 -12.77 23.73
CA GLU A 411 13.84 -12.83 22.37
C GLU A 411 13.65 -11.49 21.63
N GLU A 412 14.76 -10.84 21.24
CA GLU A 412 14.77 -9.44 20.78
C GLU A 412 13.84 -9.19 19.58
N ASP A 413 13.75 -10.16 18.65
CA ASP A 413 13.01 -10.03 17.39
C ASP A 413 11.47 -10.05 17.57
N GLU A 414 10.92 -10.97 18.36
CA GLU A 414 9.45 -11.05 18.57
C GLU A 414 8.93 -9.85 19.36
N GLN A 415 9.77 -9.26 20.21
CA GLN A 415 9.43 -8.07 20.96
C GLN A 415 9.42 -6.81 20.08
N ALA A 416 10.36 -6.69 19.15
CA ALA A 416 10.39 -5.60 18.19
C ALA A 416 9.13 -5.56 17.32
N ILE A 417 8.68 -6.71 16.82
CA ILE A 417 7.44 -6.82 16.03
C ILE A 417 6.21 -6.43 16.88
N ASN A 418 6.17 -6.85 18.15
CA ASN A 418 5.09 -6.46 19.06
C ASN A 418 5.06 -4.95 19.32
N ARG A 419 6.23 -4.32 19.53
CA ARG A 419 6.36 -2.85 19.70
C ARG A 419 5.93 -2.11 18.44
N GLN A 420 6.33 -2.60 17.27
CA GLN A 420 5.92 -2.07 15.96
C GLN A 420 4.39 -2.11 15.81
N THR A 421 3.78 -3.26 16.08
CA THR A 421 2.33 -3.48 15.94
C THR A 421 1.56 -2.63 16.97
N ALA A 422 2.08 -2.48 18.19
CA ALA A 422 1.50 -1.62 19.22
C ALA A 422 1.53 -0.12 18.82
N LEU A 423 2.64 0.36 18.24
CA LEU A 423 2.75 1.72 17.70
C LEU A 423 1.76 1.96 16.55
N TYR A 424 1.61 0.98 15.65
CA TYR A 424 0.61 1.05 14.59
C TYR A 424 -0.82 1.07 15.12
N THR A 425 -1.10 0.29 16.16
CA THR A 425 -2.40 0.30 16.87
C THR A 425 -2.68 1.67 17.49
N LEU A 426 -1.69 2.27 18.17
CA LEU A 426 -1.81 3.61 18.75
C LEU A 426 -2.07 4.68 17.68
N LYS A 427 -1.42 4.57 16.53
CA LYS A 427 -1.69 5.42 15.35
C LYS A 427 -3.15 5.28 14.90
N LEU A 428 -3.67 4.07 14.73
CA LEU A 428 -5.06 3.85 14.30
C LEU A 428 -6.08 4.34 15.33
N LEU A 429 -5.81 4.15 16.62
CA LEU A 429 -6.64 4.70 17.71
C LEU A 429 -6.68 6.23 17.64
N CYS A 430 -5.53 6.85 17.39
CA CYS A 430 -5.41 8.30 17.25
C CYS A 430 -6.18 8.83 16.03
N LYS A 431 -6.03 8.18 14.88
CA LYS A 431 -6.76 8.51 13.65
C LYS A 431 -8.28 8.47 13.84
N ASN A 432 -8.78 7.45 14.52
CA ASN A 432 -10.23 7.24 14.68
C ASN A 432 -10.84 8.06 15.82
N PHE A 433 -10.11 8.28 16.91
CA PHE A 433 -10.68 8.84 18.16
C PHE A 433 -9.99 10.12 18.63
N GLY A 434 -8.85 10.50 18.06
CA GLY A 434 -8.03 11.63 18.51
C GLY A 434 -8.71 12.99 18.35
N ALA A 435 -9.49 13.19 17.28
CA ALA A 435 -10.22 14.45 17.06
C ALA A 435 -11.23 14.77 18.18
N GLY A 436 -11.83 13.74 18.78
CA GLY A 436 -12.79 13.89 19.88
C GLY A 436 -12.20 13.77 21.28
N ASN A 437 -11.03 13.14 21.44
CA ASN A 437 -10.40 12.89 22.74
C ASN A 437 -8.87 13.03 22.64
N ARG A 438 -8.36 14.25 22.84
CA ARG A 438 -6.93 14.56 22.62
C ARG A 438 -6.02 14.18 23.80
N GLU A 439 -6.48 14.31 25.04
CA GLU A 439 -5.65 14.11 26.25
C GLU A 439 -4.93 12.75 26.32
N PRO A 440 -5.56 11.59 26.00
CA PRO A 440 -4.90 10.29 26.12
C PRO A 440 -3.70 10.11 25.18
N PHE A 441 -3.60 10.92 24.11
CA PHE A 441 -2.55 10.80 23.11
C PHE A 441 -1.33 11.70 23.39
N ILE A 442 -1.37 12.58 24.39
CA ILE A 442 -0.21 13.39 24.80
C ILE A 442 0.95 12.50 25.29
N PRO A 443 0.75 11.50 26.18
CA PRO A 443 1.80 10.58 26.57
C PRO A 443 2.29 9.70 25.40
N VAL A 444 1.41 9.43 24.43
CA VAL A 444 1.77 8.67 23.22
C VAL A 444 2.79 9.42 22.38
N LEU A 445 2.58 10.72 22.16
CA LEU A 445 3.55 11.56 21.45
C LEU A 445 4.89 11.58 22.19
N SER A 446 4.88 11.80 23.51
CA SER A 446 6.11 11.83 24.31
C SER A 446 6.88 10.51 24.24
N ALA A 447 6.19 9.37 24.30
CA ALA A 447 6.84 8.06 24.20
C ALA A 447 7.41 7.82 22.80
N ALA A 448 6.69 8.18 21.73
CA ALA A 448 7.18 8.01 20.37
C ALA A 448 8.39 8.91 20.06
N VAL A 449 8.39 10.16 20.56
CA VAL A 449 9.54 11.08 20.41
C VAL A 449 10.80 10.51 21.10
N GLN A 450 10.65 9.92 22.29
CA GLN A 450 11.77 9.30 23.00
C GLN A 450 12.37 8.09 22.25
N LEU A 451 11.63 7.44 21.35
CA LEU A 451 12.15 6.32 20.54
C LEU A 451 12.98 6.76 19.34
N ILE A 452 12.76 7.99 18.85
CA ILE A 452 13.52 8.57 17.72
C ILE A 452 14.71 9.39 18.21
N ALA A 453 14.81 9.61 19.52
CA ALA A 453 15.95 10.30 20.12
C ALA A 453 17.27 9.59 19.73
N PRO A 454 18.29 10.34 19.28
CA PRO A 454 19.53 9.77 18.73
C PRO A 454 20.32 8.92 19.74
N GLU A 455 20.06 9.09 21.03
CA GLU A 455 20.67 8.33 22.13
C GLU A 455 20.19 6.87 22.20
N LYS A 456 19.04 6.55 21.60
CA LYS A 456 18.47 5.19 21.60
C LYS A 456 18.59 4.55 20.22
N LYS A 457 19.47 3.54 20.09
CA LYS A 457 19.47 2.65 18.91
C LYS A 457 18.31 1.67 19.01
N GLU A 458 17.36 1.82 18.09
CA GLU A 458 16.19 0.95 17.92
C GLU A 458 16.18 0.36 16.51
N GLU A 459 15.42 -0.70 16.31
CA GLU A 459 15.25 -1.31 14.98
C GLU A 459 14.54 -0.40 13.98
N LYS A 460 14.91 -0.51 12.70
CA LYS A 460 14.41 0.34 11.60
C LYS A 460 12.87 0.29 11.46
N ASN A 461 12.26 -0.89 11.64
CA ASN A 461 10.82 -1.07 11.51
C ASN A 461 10.03 -0.41 12.67
N VAL A 462 10.59 -0.46 13.87
CA VAL A 462 10.06 0.21 15.06
C VAL A 462 10.18 1.73 14.89
N LEU A 463 11.34 2.21 14.42
CA LEU A 463 11.58 3.62 14.11
C LEU A 463 10.58 4.15 13.07
N GLY A 464 10.39 3.43 11.95
CA GLY A 464 9.41 3.79 10.92
C GLY A 464 7.98 3.88 11.48
N SER A 465 7.58 2.91 12.30
CA SER A 465 6.24 2.91 12.91
C SER A 465 6.06 4.02 13.96
N ALA A 466 7.12 4.35 14.71
CA ALA A 466 7.13 5.49 15.62
C ALA A 466 6.97 6.81 14.86
N LEU A 467 7.70 7.01 13.76
CA LEU A 467 7.59 8.19 12.89
C LEU A 467 6.18 8.34 12.30
N LEU A 468 5.58 7.25 11.82
CA LEU A 468 4.19 7.27 11.34
C LEU A 468 3.18 7.57 12.45
N CYS A 469 3.43 7.10 13.68
CA CYS A 469 2.62 7.42 14.84
C CYS A 469 2.73 8.91 15.18
N ILE A 470 3.95 9.47 15.19
CA ILE A 470 4.18 10.91 15.40
C ILE A 470 3.46 11.75 14.35
N ALA A 471 3.53 11.38 13.07
CA ALA A 471 2.84 12.10 12.00
C ALA A 471 1.34 12.24 12.32
N GLU A 472 0.68 11.12 12.65
CA GLU A 472 -0.76 11.10 12.94
C GLU A 472 -1.09 11.81 14.27
N VAL A 473 -0.35 11.52 15.34
CA VAL A 473 -0.61 12.08 16.67
C VAL A 473 -0.38 13.59 16.69
N THR A 474 0.66 14.09 16.02
CA THR A 474 0.89 15.54 15.90
C THR A 474 -0.26 16.21 15.15
N SER A 475 -0.80 15.55 14.12
CA SER A 475 -1.91 16.10 13.35
C SER A 475 -3.24 16.24 14.09
N THR A 476 -3.48 15.37 15.08
CA THR A 476 -4.72 15.39 15.86
C THR A 476 -4.60 16.26 17.11
N LEU A 477 -3.40 16.32 17.72
CA LEU A 477 -3.13 17.11 18.92
C LEU A 477 -3.00 18.61 18.63
N GLU A 478 -2.56 19.00 17.44
CA GLU A 478 -2.36 20.40 17.03
C GLU A 478 -1.57 21.18 18.11
N ALA A 479 -2.16 22.21 18.74
CA ALA A 479 -1.52 23.03 19.76
C ALA A 479 -1.00 22.23 20.98
N LEU A 480 -1.59 21.08 21.29
CA LEU A 480 -1.14 20.23 22.41
C LEU A 480 0.18 19.51 22.12
N ALA A 481 0.65 19.48 20.87
CA ALA A 481 1.95 18.92 20.49
C ALA A 481 3.12 19.90 20.69
N ILE A 482 2.85 21.21 20.87
CA ILE A 482 3.87 22.26 21.01
C ILE A 482 4.91 21.98 22.10
N PRO A 483 4.56 21.49 23.31
CA PRO A 483 5.55 21.22 24.36
C PRO A 483 6.60 20.16 23.98
N GLN A 484 6.29 19.28 23.03
CA GLN A 484 7.21 18.22 22.55
C GLN A 484 7.99 18.65 21.30
N LEU A 485 7.67 19.80 20.69
CA LEU A 485 8.36 20.27 19.49
C LEU A 485 9.88 20.45 19.67
N PRO A 486 10.38 20.96 20.82
CA PRO A 486 11.81 21.14 21.04
C PRO A 486 12.64 19.86 21.08
N SER A 487 12.04 18.73 21.47
CA SER A 487 12.69 17.41 21.43
C SER A 487 12.44 16.70 20.10
N LEU A 488 11.24 16.86 19.53
CA LEU A 488 10.83 16.23 18.28
C LEU A 488 11.64 16.71 17.07
N MET A 489 11.69 18.03 16.83
CA MET A 489 12.27 18.59 15.60
C MET A 489 13.77 18.27 15.46
N PRO A 490 14.63 18.46 16.49
CA PRO A 490 16.03 18.07 16.41
C PRO A 490 16.22 16.56 16.19
N SER A 491 15.39 15.72 16.82
CA SER A 491 15.46 14.26 16.65
C SER A 491 15.08 13.84 15.22
N LEU A 492 14.01 14.42 14.66
CA LEU A 492 13.61 14.19 13.26
C LEU A 492 14.69 14.63 12.27
N LEU A 493 15.23 15.85 12.43
CA LEU A 493 16.28 16.37 11.56
C LEU A 493 17.56 15.53 11.66
N THR A 494 17.91 15.03 12.84
CA THR A 494 19.07 14.16 13.04
C THR A 494 18.84 12.77 12.43
N ALA A 495 17.66 12.20 12.60
CA ALA A 495 17.28 10.95 11.95
C ALA A 495 17.41 11.05 10.43
N MET A 496 17.02 12.19 9.83
CA MET A 496 17.10 12.44 8.39
C MET A 496 18.54 12.73 7.89
N LYS A 497 19.40 13.32 8.74
CA LYS A 497 20.83 13.56 8.44
C LYS A 497 21.65 12.27 8.31
N ASN A 498 21.25 11.18 8.96
CA ASN A 498 21.94 9.88 8.87
C ASN A 498 21.60 9.15 7.55
N THR A 499 21.70 9.88 6.44
CA THR A 499 21.06 9.59 5.17
C THR A 499 21.63 8.36 4.46
N SER A 500 22.87 7.95 4.75
CA SER A 500 23.48 6.73 4.21
C SER A 500 22.80 5.43 4.68
N GLU A 501 22.20 5.41 5.88
CA GLU A 501 21.50 4.23 6.42
C GLU A 501 20.02 4.16 6.01
N LEU A 502 19.43 5.30 5.62
CA LEU A 502 18.03 5.49 5.22
C LEU A 502 17.76 5.03 3.78
N VAL A 503 18.74 5.16 2.87
CA VAL A 503 18.61 4.70 1.48
C VAL A 503 18.41 3.18 1.39
N HIS A 504 18.94 2.42 2.35
CA HIS A 504 18.73 0.97 2.44
C HIS A 504 17.35 0.55 2.99
N SER A 505 16.50 1.48 3.42
CA SER A 505 15.15 1.18 3.93
C SER A 505 14.17 2.28 3.52
N GLU A 506 13.55 2.11 2.35
CA GLU A 506 12.55 3.03 1.80
C GLU A 506 11.40 3.32 2.79
N VAL A 507 11.00 2.31 3.58
CA VAL A 507 9.93 2.44 4.59
C VAL A 507 10.27 3.48 5.65
N CYS A 508 11.53 3.52 6.13
CA CYS A 508 11.97 4.48 7.14
C CYS A 508 12.03 5.90 6.57
N LEU A 509 12.55 6.06 5.35
CA LEU A 509 12.59 7.34 4.65
C LEU A 509 11.19 7.92 4.42
N LEU A 510 10.25 7.10 3.91
CA LEU A 510 8.85 7.50 3.71
C LEU A 510 8.18 7.90 5.02
N SER A 511 8.46 7.18 6.10
CA SER A 511 7.91 7.46 7.43
C SER A 511 8.46 8.77 8.01
N ALA A 512 9.76 9.04 7.84
CA ALA A 512 10.39 10.29 8.27
C ALA A 512 9.86 11.49 7.49
N LEU A 513 9.75 11.37 6.15
CA LEU A 513 9.14 12.40 5.30
C LEU A 513 7.67 12.67 5.68
N ALA A 514 6.90 11.61 5.98
CA ALA A 514 5.52 11.74 6.43
C ALA A 514 5.41 12.50 7.76
N ALA A 515 6.27 12.16 8.73
CA ALA A 515 6.33 12.84 10.02
C ALA A 515 6.70 14.33 9.83
N LEU A 516 7.74 14.62 9.07
CA LEU A 516 8.20 15.98 8.82
C LEU A 516 7.13 16.83 8.13
N HIS A 517 6.53 16.30 7.07
CA HIS A 517 5.46 16.98 6.34
C HIS A 517 4.29 17.28 7.26
N LYS A 518 3.87 16.31 8.08
CA LYS A 518 2.71 16.53 8.94
C LYS A 518 2.98 17.49 10.09
N VAL A 519 4.19 17.52 10.64
CA VAL A 519 4.61 18.52 11.64
C VAL A 519 4.60 19.94 11.04
N VAL A 520 5.12 20.10 9.82
CA VAL A 520 5.16 21.40 9.12
C VAL A 520 3.77 21.89 8.72
N GLU A 521 2.89 20.99 8.28
CA GLU A 521 1.50 21.30 7.91
C GLU A 521 0.67 21.73 9.12
N THR A 522 0.90 21.13 10.29
CA THR A 522 0.06 21.31 11.49
C THR A 522 0.50 22.46 12.38
N LEU A 523 1.80 22.71 12.48
CA LEU A 523 2.37 23.72 13.38
C LEU A 523 3.20 24.80 12.67
N PRO A 524 2.78 25.38 11.52
CA PRO A 524 3.63 26.24 10.70
C PRO A 524 4.18 27.46 11.46
N HIS A 525 3.42 28.03 12.39
CA HIS A 525 3.83 29.20 13.17
C HIS A 525 4.96 28.95 14.19
N PHE A 526 5.23 27.69 14.54
CA PHE A 526 6.23 27.33 15.56
C PHE A 526 7.53 26.75 14.95
N ILE A 527 7.61 26.66 13.62
CA ILE A 527 8.73 26.04 12.91
C ILE A 527 9.94 26.98 12.73
N SER A 528 9.77 28.29 12.96
CA SER A 528 10.81 29.31 12.72
C SER A 528 12.22 28.95 13.24
N PRO A 529 12.41 28.42 14.48
CA PRO A 529 13.74 28.08 14.99
C PRO A 529 14.43 26.93 14.24
N TYR A 530 13.64 26.07 13.59
CA TYR A 530 14.12 24.85 12.92
C TYR A 530 14.12 24.98 11.40
N LEU A 531 13.67 26.11 10.86
CA LEU A 531 13.44 26.30 9.43
C LEU A 531 14.72 26.19 8.61
N GLU A 532 15.84 26.67 9.13
CA GLU A 532 17.15 26.53 8.48
C GLU A 532 17.54 25.06 8.33
N GLY A 533 17.44 24.28 9.42
CA GLY A 533 17.73 22.85 9.39
C GLY A 533 16.77 22.06 8.48
N LEU A 534 15.50 22.43 8.48
CA LEU A 534 14.48 21.88 7.59
C LEU A 534 14.81 22.10 6.12
N LEU A 535 15.05 23.35 5.72
CA LEU A 535 15.36 23.69 4.32
C LEU A 535 16.58 22.90 3.84
N THR A 536 17.65 22.87 4.63
CA THR A 536 18.86 22.11 4.26
C THR A 536 18.55 20.61 4.08
N GLN A 537 17.77 19.99 4.99
CA GLN A 537 17.41 18.57 4.84
C GLN A 537 16.52 18.29 3.62
N VAL A 538 15.51 19.13 3.36
CA VAL A 538 14.63 18.98 2.18
C VAL A 538 15.42 19.04 0.89
N ILE A 539 16.39 19.96 0.80
CA ILE A 539 17.26 20.15 -0.36
C ILE A 539 18.20 18.96 -0.54
N HIS A 540 18.81 18.45 0.53
CA HIS A 540 19.65 17.25 0.46
C HIS A 540 18.89 16.00 0.00
N LEU A 541 17.65 15.83 0.47
CA LEU A 541 16.83 14.66 0.14
C LEU A 541 16.34 14.67 -1.31
N GLU A 542 16.25 15.83 -1.96
CA GLU A 542 15.82 15.91 -3.34
C GLU A 542 16.72 15.11 -4.28
N LYS A 543 18.05 15.21 -4.11
CA LYS A 543 19.00 14.41 -4.87
C LYS A 543 18.67 12.91 -4.78
N ILE A 544 18.50 12.41 -3.57
CA ILE A 544 18.23 10.99 -3.31
C ILE A 544 16.89 10.56 -3.90
N THR A 545 15.84 11.35 -3.70
CA THR A 545 14.52 11.01 -4.24
C THR A 545 14.44 11.16 -5.76
N SER A 546 15.28 11.99 -6.37
CA SER A 546 15.37 12.13 -7.82
C SER A 546 16.01 10.90 -8.48
N GLU A 547 17.01 10.30 -7.83
CA GLU A 547 17.63 9.04 -8.25
C GLU A 547 16.65 7.86 -8.18
N MET A 548 15.67 7.90 -7.26
CA MET A 548 14.59 6.91 -7.15
C MET A 548 13.49 7.07 -8.21
N GLY A 549 13.53 8.14 -9.02
CA GLY A 549 12.58 8.42 -10.09
C GLY A 549 11.38 9.30 -9.68
N PRO A 550 10.75 9.98 -10.65
CA PRO A 550 9.68 10.97 -10.40
C PRO A 550 8.38 10.36 -9.86
N ALA A 551 8.10 9.10 -10.18
CA ALA A 551 6.91 8.38 -9.72
C ALA A 551 7.06 7.76 -8.32
N SER A 552 8.24 7.88 -7.69
CA SER A 552 8.48 7.32 -6.37
C SER A 552 7.63 8.04 -5.31
N GLN A 553 7.08 7.27 -4.36
CA GLN A 553 6.27 7.82 -3.26
C GLN A 553 7.07 8.83 -2.41
N ALA A 554 8.39 8.65 -2.33
CA ALA A 554 9.28 9.56 -1.63
C ALA A 554 9.35 10.93 -2.32
N ASN A 555 9.48 10.97 -3.64
CA ASN A 555 9.53 12.22 -4.40
C ASN A 555 8.18 12.96 -4.37
N ILE A 556 7.06 12.24 -4.49
CA ILE A 556 5.71 12.82 -4.37
C ILE A 556 5.54 13.51 -3.00
N ARG A 557 5.93 12.84 -1.91
CA ARG A 557 5.87 13.41 -0.56
C ARG A 557 6.82 14.58 -0.37
N LEU A 558 8.05 14.51 -0.90
CA LEU A 558 9.01 15.60 -0.82
C LEU A 558 8.50 16.85 -1.56
N THR A 559 7.93 16.67 -2.75
CA THR A 559 7.32 17.75 -3.52
C THR A 559 6.15 18.38 -2.75
N SER A 560 5.31 17.56 -2.12
CA SER A 560 4.25 18.07 -1.24
C SER A 560 4.77 18.84 -0.03
N LEU A 561 5.89 18.40 0.57
CA LEU A 561 6.53 19.10 1.69
C LEU A 561 7.09 20.46 1.25
N LYS A 562 7.78 20.55 0.10
CA LYS A 562 8.24 21.83 -0.46
C LYS A 562 7.10 22.81 -0.69
N LYS A 563 6.03 22.33 -1.33
CA LYS A 563 4.82 23.12 -1.55
C LYS A 563 4.22 23.60 -0.25
N THR A 564 4.18 22.76 0.78
CA THR A 564 3.70 23.14 2.11
C THR A 564 4.60 24.23 2.71
N LEU A 565 5.92 24.05 2.70
CA LEU A 565 6.88 25.07 3.18
C LEU A 565 6.73 26.41 2.43
N ALA A 566 6.50 26.37 1.12
CA ALA A 566 6.34 27.55 0.29
C ALA A 566 4.99 28.25 0.49
N THR A 567 3.93 27.53 0.83
CA THR A 567 2.55 28.07 0.90
C THR A 567 2.07 28.42 2.30
N THR A 568 2.54 27.73 3.35
CA THR A 568 2.00 27.89 4.71
C THR A 568 2.76 28.92 5.56
N LEU A 569 4.03 29.19 5.23
CA LEU A 569 4.87 30.11 5.99
C LEU A 569 4.71 31.55 5.50
N SER A 570 4.66 32.50 6.44
CA SER A 570 4.65 33.92 6.10
C SER A 570 6.01 34.39 5.56
N PRO A 571 6.06 35.33 4.60
CA PRO A 571 7.31 35.85 4.03
C PRO A 571 8.32 36.35 5.07
N ARG A 572 7.82 37.03 6.12
CA ARG A 572 8.63 37.55 7.24
C ARG A 572 9.47 36.49 7.96
N VAL A 573 9.02 35.24 7.97
CA VAL A 573 9.74 34.13 8.63
C VAL A 573 10.61 33.39 7.63
N LEU A 574 10.11 33.16 6.42
CA LEU A 574 10.80 32.34 5.42
C LEU A 574 11.98 33.07 4.74
N LEU A 575 11.84 34.35 4.38
CA LEU A 575 12.89 35.08 3.65
C LEU A 575 14.21 35.23 4.44
N PRO A 576 14.21 35.53 5.75
CA PRO A 576 15.45 35.57 6.53
C PRO A 576 16.13 34.20 6.60
N SER A 577 15.35 33.11 6.73
CA SER A 577 15.88 31.74 6.74
C SER A 577 16.46 31.37 5.38
N ILE A 578 15.79 31.70 4.27
CA ILE A 578 16.30 31.51 2.91
C ILE A 578 17.64 32.24 2.74
N SER A 579 17.75 33.49 3.18
CA SER A 579 19.00 34.26 3.07
C SER A 579 20.16 33.64 3.87
N LYS A 580 19.88 33.02 5.02
CA LYS A 580 20.89 32.27 5.81
C LYS A 580 21.27 30.96 5.14
N THR A 581 20.30 30.17 4.69
CA THR A 581 20.51 28.89 4.02
C THR A 581 21.25 29.06 2.69
N PHE A 582 21.00 30.14 1.95
CA PHE A 582 21.71 30.46 0.71
C PHE A 582 23.23 30.53 0.91
N LYS A 583 23.69 31.20 1.98
CA LYS A 583 25.13 31.29 2.30
C LYS A 583 25.79 29.93 2.59
N GLN A 584 25.01 28.95 3.06
CA GLN A 584 25.50 27.58 3.27
C GLN A 584 25.54 26.80 1.96
N ILE A 585 24.48 26.92 1.15
CA ILE A 585 24.36 26.22 -0.14
C ILE A 585 25.36 26.74 -1.15
N GLN A 586 25.72 28.03 -1.11
CA GLN A 586 26.72 28.62 -2.00
C GLN A 586 28.06 27.87 -1.97
N LYS A 587 28.43 27.25 -0.83
CA LYS A 587 29.65 26.43 -0.72
C LYS A 587 29.51 25.06 -1.40
N ASN A 588 28.31 24.49 -1.40
CA ASN A 588 27.97 23.18 -1.95
C ASN A 588 26.80 23.33 -2.93
N TRP A 589 26.98 24.09 -3.99
CA TRP A 589 25.87 24.52 -4.86
C TRP A 589 25.42 23.43 -5.83
N LYS A 590 26.32 22.51 -6.22
CA LYS A 590 26.08 21.45 -7.19
C LYS A 590 24.92 20.55 -6.76
N ASN A 591 23.83 20.55 -7.54
CA ASN A 591 22.57 19.84 -7.29
C ASN A 591 21.71 20.36 -6.12
N HIS A 592 22.14 21.38 -5.38
CA HIS A 592 21.38 21.95 -4.25
C HIS A 592 20.69 23.28 -4.61
N MET A 593 21.26 24.06 -5.53
CA MET A 593 20.74 25.39 -5.87
C MET A 593 19.37 25.33 -6.57
N GLY A 594 19.15 24.38 -7.50
CA GLY A 594 17.86 24.19 -8.18
C GLY A 594 16.71 23.89 -7.20
N PRO A 595 16.82 22.84 -6.37
CA PRO A 595 15.92 22.57 -5.24
C PRO A 595 15.58 23.79 -4.39
N PHE A 596 16.62 24.54 -4.00
CA PHE A 596 16.50 25.71 -3.15
C PHE A 596 15.73 26.84 -3.82
N MET A 597 16.08 27.18 -5.07
CA MET A 597 15.43 28.23 -5.84
C MET A 597 13.99 27.87 -6.18
N SER A 598 13.67 26.58 -6.36
CA SER A 598 12.29 26.10 -6.58
C SER A 598 11.36 26.42 -5.40
N ILE A 599 11.82 26.23 -4.15
CA ILE A 599 11.06 26.59 -2.94
C ILE A 599 10.79 28.10 -2.89
N LEU A 600 11.82 28.92 -3.15
CA LEU A 600 11.66 30.38 -3.18
C LEU A 600 10.74 30.83 -4.33
N GLN A 601 10.86 30.22 -5.50
CA GLN A 601 10.04 30.52 -6.67
C GLN A 601 8.56 30.21 -6.40
N GLU A 602 8.25 29.06 -5.81
CA GLU A 602 6.88 28.70 -5.42
C GLU A 602 6.34 29.66 -4.35
N HIS A 603 7.18 30.03 -3.36
CA HIS A 603 6.80 30.98 -2.33
C HIS A 603 6.46 32.37 -2.92
N ILE A 604 7.34 32.92 -3.77
CA ILE A 604 7.09 34.16 -4.52
C ILE A 604 5.83 34.02 -5.37
N GLY A 605 5.59 32.85 -5.98
CA GLY A 605 4.39 32.51 -6.74
C GLY A 605 3.09 32.57 -5.93
N VAL A 606 3.15 32.38 -4.61
CA VAL A 606 1.98 32.44 -3.70
C VAL A 606 1.82 33.82 -3.05
N MET A 607 2.91 34.57 -2.85
CA MET A 607 2.87 35.89 -2.21
C MET A 607 1.84 36.83 -2.85
N LYS A 608 1.09 37.56 -2.02
CA LYS A 608 0.21 38.64 -2.50
C LYS A 608 1.04 39.84 -2.97
N LYS A 609 0.47 40.68 -3.84
CA LYS A 609 1.17 41.87 -4.37
C LYS A 609 1.62 42.80 -3.24
N GLU A 610 0.80 43.00 -2.21
CA GLU A 610 1.10 43.85 -1.06
C GLU A 610 2.30 43.33 -0.24
N GLU A 611 2.32 42.02 0.04
CA GLU A 611 3.42 41.37 0.77
C GLU A 611 4.74 41.40 -0.04
N LEU A 612 4.63 41.23 -1.36
CA LEU A 612 5.79 41.34 -2.25
C LEU A 612 6.38 42.74 -2.22
N LEU A 613 5.53 43.79 -2.23
CA LEU A 613 5.99 45.18 -2.14
C LEU A 613 6.66 45.47 -0.80
N SER A 614 6.14 44.95 0.31
CA SER A 614 6.76 45.17 1.63
C SER A 614 8.13 44.50 1.78
N HIS A 615 8.37 43.39 1.06
CA HIS A 615 9.64 42.65 1.08
C HIS A 615 10.50 42.86 -0.19
N GLN A 616 10.12 43.79 -1.07
CA GLN A 616 10.80 43.97 -2.36
C GLN A 616 12.27 44.37 -2.19
N SER A 617 12.61 45.20 -1.21
CA SER A 617 13.99 45.65 -0.94
C SER A 617 14.89 44.50 -0.49
N GLU A 618 14.38 43.64 0.39
CA GLU A 618 15.05 42.43 0.88
C GLU A 618 15.30 41.44 -0.27
N LEU A 619 14.26 41.14 -1.05
CA LEU A 619 14.36 40.25 -2.22
C LEU A 619 15.30 40.81 -3.28
N THR A 620 15.26 42.11 -3.55
CA THR A 620 16.17 42.75 -4.52
C THR A 620 17.62 42.59 -4.07
N THR A 621 17.91 42.78 -2.78
CA THR A 621 19.26 42.61 -2.23
C THR A 621 19.71 41.15 -2.33
N PHE A 622 18.82 40.22 -2.01
CA PHE A 622 19.06 38.79 -2.18
C PHE A 622 19.38 38.42 -3.64
N PHE A 623 18.54 38.83 -4.60
CA PHE A 623 18.75 38.50 -6.01
C PHE A 623 19.99 39.15 -6.60
N LEU A 624 20.34 40.39 -6.22
CA LEU A 624 21.61 41.01 -6.65
C LEU A 624 22.83 40.22 -6.16
N GLY A 625 22.79 39.68 -4.94
CA GLY A 625 23.83 38.79 -4.45
C GLY A 625 23.83 37.42 -5.13
N ALA A 626 22.65 36.89 -5.47
CA ALA A 626 22.51 35.58 -6.11
C ALA A 626 22.86 35.60 -7.61
N LEU A 627 22.60 36.70 -8.32
CA LEU A 627 22.98 36.85 -9.73
C LEU A 627 24.49 36.99 -9.93
N ASP A 628 25.23 37.37 -8.89
CA ASP A 628 26.70 37.40 -8.90
C ASP A 628 27.33 35.98 -8.91
N PHE A 629 26.51 34.93 -8.90
CA PHE A 629 26.95 33.54 -8.85
C PHE A 629 27.95 33.18 -9.96
N ARG A 630 27.72 33.62 -11.20
CA ARG A 630 28.63 33.35 -12.32
C ARG A 630 29.99 34.06 -12.15
N ALA A 631 29.96 35.31 -11.70
CA ALA A 631 31.19 36.07 -11.44
C ALA A 631 32.01 35.46 -10.29
N GLN A 632 31.36 34.82 -9.33
CA GLN A 632 32.03 34.13 -8.21
C GLN A 632 32.58 32.74 -8.57
N HIS A 633 32.10 32.15 -9.67
CA HIS A 633 32.47 30.80 -10.13
C HIS A 633 32.97 30.86 -11.58
N SER A 634 33.78 31.87 -11.90
CA SER A 634 34.26 32.13 -13.26
C SER A 634 35.23 31.08 -13.80
N GLU A 635 35.82 30.27 -12.91
CA GLU A 635 36.75 29.17 -13.22
C GLU A 635 36.05 27.80 -13.34
N ASP A 636 34.78 27.70 -12.91
CA ASP A 636 34.01 26.47 -13.00
C ASP A 636 33.48 26.22 -14.43
N ASP A 637 32.97 25.01 -14.68
CA ASP A 637 32.37 24.64 -15.96
C ASP A 637 31.20 25.56 -16.36
N LEU A 638 31.29 26.16 -17.56
CA LEU A 638 30.33 27.15 -18.04
C LEU A 638 28.90 26.61 -18.18
N GLU A 639 28.75 25.32 -18.52
CA GLU A 639 27.43 24.70 -18.66
C GLU A 639 26.78 24.43 -17.29
N GLU A 640 27.54 23.89 -16.32
CA GLU A 640 27.06 23.66 -14.96
C GLU A 640 26.67 24.99 -14.27
N VAL A 641 27.50 26.02 -14.42
CA VAL A 641 27.22 27.37 -13.92
C VAL A 641 25.98 27.95 -14.60
N GLY A 642 25.86 27.82 -15.93
CA GLY A 642 24.70 28.29 -16.68
C GLY A 642 23.39 27.59 -16.31
N LYS A 643 23.41 26.27 -16.08
CA LYS A 643 22.25 25.50 -15.58
C LYS A 643 21.83 26.01 -14.20
N THR A 644 22.80 26.25 -13.32
CA THR A 644 22.54 26.74 -11.96
C THR A 644 21.99 28.16 -11.95
N GLU A 645 22.62 29.06 -12.71
CA GLU A 645 22.19 30.44 -12.91
C GLU A 645 20.75 30.52 -13.47
N SER A 646 20.37 29.61 -14.37
CA SER A 646 19.03 29.55 -14.94
C SER A 646 17.93 29.35 -13.89
N TRP A 647 18.20 28.61 -12.80
CA TRP A 647 17.26 28.48 -11.68
C TRP A 647 17.08 29.80 -10.91
N ILE A 648 18.17 30.54 -10.72
CA ILE A 648 18.16 31.86 -10.05
C ILE A 648 17.38 32.86 -10.90
N ILE A 649 17.69 32.92 -12.20
CA ILE A 649 17.00 33.77 -13.18
C ILE A 649 15.52 33.40 -13.24
N GLY A 650 15.17 32.11 -13.32
CA GLY A 650 13.77 31.65 -13.34
C GLY A 650 12.98 32.12 -12.10
N CYS A 651 13.61 32.08 -10.93
CA CYS A 651 13.02 32.57 -9.69
C CYS A 651 12.81 34.10 -9.69
N LEU A 652 13.80 34.88 -10.13
CA LEU A 652 13.67 36.33 -10.27
C LEU A 652 12.60 36.70 -11.31
N VAL A 653 12.56 36.00 -12.44
CA VAL A 653 11.54 36.22 -13.48
C VAL A 653 10.13 35.95 -12.94
N ALA A 654 9.95 34.94 -12.08
CA ALA A 654 8.66 34.71 -11.40
C ALA A 654 8.26 35.88 -10.49
N MET A 655 9.23 36.57 -9.87
CA MET A 655 8.98 37.82 -9.14
C MET A 655 8.61 38.96 -10.09
N VAL A 656 9.34 39.14 -11.20
CA VAL A 656 9.10 40.22 -12.17
C VAL A 656 7.68 40.20 -12.72
N VAL A 657 7.15 39.02 -13.06
CA VAL A 657 5.78 38.87 -13.58
C VAL A 657 4.70 39.35 -12.59
N LYS A 658 5.01 39.42 -11.29
CA LYS A 658 4.08 39.94 -10.27
C LYS A 658 4.19 41.45 -10.03
N LEU A 659 5.29 42.08 -10.46
CA LEU A 659 5.51 43.51 -10.30
C LEU A 659 4.70 44.31 -11.31
N SER A 660 4.34 45.54 -10.93
CA SER A 660 3.77 46.53 -11.85
C SER A 660 4.90 47.21 -12.64
N GLU A 661 4.57 47.88 -13.75
CA GLU A 661 5.55 48.69 -14.48
C GLU A 661 6.28 49.69 -13.56
N VAL A 662 5.54 50.36 -12.67
CA VAL A 662 6.04 51.37 -11.73
C VAL A 662 7.07 50.79 -10.76
N THR A 663 6.89 49.55 -10.31
CA THR A 663 7.78 48.90 -9.34
C THR A 663 8.88 48.07 -9.99
N PHE A 664 8.66 47.62 -11.23
CA PHE A 664 9.66 46.91 -12.02
C PHE A 664 10.68 47.86 -12.65
N ARG A 665 10.28 49.05 -13.13
CA ARG A 665 11.18 50.02 -13.78
C ARG A 665 12.43 50.33 -12.92
N PRO A 666 12.30 50.69 -11.62
CA PRO A 666 13.46 50.96 -10.78
C PRO A 666 14.33 49.72 -10.52
N LEU A 667 13.70 48.53 -10.41
CA LEU A 667 14.42 47.27 -10.24
C LEU A 667 15.25 46.94 -11.49
N PHE A 668 14.67 47.12 -12.67
CA PHE A 668 15.35 46.86 -13.94
C PHE A 668 16.58 47.77 -14.12
N PHE A 669 16.44 49.07 -13.84
CA PHE A 669 17.58 49.98 -13.89
C PHE A 669 18.63 49.66 -12.84
N LYS A 670 18.23 49.27 -11.63
CA LYS A 670 19.18 48.81 -10.60
C LYS A 670 19.96 47.56 -11.05
N LEU A 671 19.32 46.63 -11.76
CA LEU A 671 19.98 45.46 -12.34
C LEU A 671 20.93 45.83 -13.48
N TYR A 672 20.54 46.80 -14.31
CA TYR A 672 21.38 47.33 -15.38
C TYR A 672 22.62 48.04 -14.83
N ASP A 673 22.44 48.89 -13.82
CA ASP A 673 23.53 49.60 -13.14
C ASP A 673 24.48 48.62 -12.45
N TRP A 674 23.93 47.59 -11.78
CA TRP A 674 24.72 46.52 -11.15
C TRP A 674 25.62 45.77 -12.13
N ALA A 675 25.14 45.56 -13.36
CA ALA A 675 25.90 44.88 -14.40
C ALA A 675 26.98 45.77 -15.04
N LYS A 676 26.84 47.10 -14.95
CA LYS A 676 27.71 48.10 -15.59
C LYS A 676 28.63 48.85 -14.63
N THR A 677 28.67 48.50 -13.36
CA THR A 677 29.61 49.10 -12.40
C THR A 677 31.05 49.00 -12.91
N GLU A 678 31.80 50.11 -12.91
CA GLU A 678 33.11 50.24 -13.57
C GLU A 678 34.17 49.23 -13.09
N ASP A 679 34.09 48.78 -11.83
CA ASP A 679 35.00 47.77 -11.24
C ASP A 679 34.43 46.34 -11.23
N ALA A 680 33.25 46.11 -11.83
CA ALA A 680 32.60 44.81 -11.75
C ALA A 680 33.11 43.82 -12.82
N PRO A 681 33.16 42.52 -12.50
CA PRO A 681 33.50 41.49 -13.48
C PRO A 681 32.55 41.52 -14.68
N LYS A 682 33.10 41.45 -15.90
CA LYS A 682 32.32 41.44 -17.15
C LYS A 682 31.37 40.24 -17.23
N ASP A 683 31.60 39.16 -16.47
CA ASP A 683 30.67 38.03 -16.32
C ASP A 683 29.26 38.47 -15.86
N ARG A 684 29.13 39.59 -15.13
CA ARG A 684 27.82 40.15 -14.78
C ARG A 684 27.01 40.59 -15.98
N LEU A 685 27.66 41.08 -17.04
CA LEU A 685 26.98 41.46 -18.28
C LEU A 685 26.36 40.23 -18.96
N LEU A 686 27.05 39.09 -18.92
CA LEU A 686 26.56 37.83 -19.44
C LEU A 686 25.31 37.37 -18.67
N THR A 687 25.35 37.40 -17.33
CA THR A 687 24.18 37.12 -16.49
C THR A 687 23.03 38.10 -16.75
N PHE A 688 23.33 39.40 -16.88
CA PHE A 688 22.32 40.43 -17.11
C PHE A 688 21.63 40.27 -18.47
N TYR A 689 22.36 39.99 -19.54
CA TYR A 689 21.75 39.77 -20.86
C TYR A 689 20.98 38.45 -20.93
N ASN A 690 21.43 37.39 -20.24
CA ASN A 690 20.64 36.17 -20.10
C ASN A 690 19.32 36.45 -19.35
N LEU A 691 19.38 37.15 -18.21
CA LEU A 691 18.22 37.57 -17.45
C LEU A 691 17.26 38.42 -18.30
N THR A 692 17.80 39.39 -19.04
CA THR A 692 17.04 40.28 -19.91
C THR A 692 16.33 39.50 -21.02
N ASN A 693 17.01 38.53 -21.64
CA ASN A 693 16.45 37.62 -22.63
C ASN A 693 15.27 36.78 -22.06
N CYS A 694 15.39 36.31 -20.82
CA CYS A 694 14.30 35.59 -20.13
C CYS A 694 13.13 36.51 -19.75
N ILE A 695 13.40 37.73 -19.29
CA ILE A 695 12.37 38.73 -18.99
C ILE A 695 11.61 39.12 -20.26
N ALA A 696 12.32 39.37 -21.37
CA ALA A 696 11.72 39.69 -22.67
C ALA A 696 10.74 38.60 -23.13
N GLU A 697 11.08 37.33 -22.89
CA GLU A 697 10.21 36.20 -23.22
C GLU A 697 8.93 36.15 -22.38
N LYS A 698 9.02 36.46 -21.08
CA LYS A 698 7.86 36.43 -20.18
C LYS A 698 6.95 37.66 -20.32
N LEU A 699 7.54 38.84 -20.46
CA LEU A 699 6.78 40.10 -20.57
C LEU A 699 6.33 40.39 -22.01
N LYS A 700 6.96 39.77 -23.01
CA LYS A 700 6.64 39.95 -24.44
C LYS A 700 6.58 41.44 -24.80
N GLY A 701 5.48 41.91 -25.41
CA GLY A 701 5.32 43.29 -25.84
C GLY A 701 5.48 44.32 -24.72
N LEU A 702 5.18 43.98 -23.46
CA LEU A 702 5.37 44.88 -22.32
C LEU A 702 6.85 45.21 -22.07
N PHE A 703 7.77 44.33 -22.50
CA PHE A 703 9.20 44.56 -22.33
C PHE A 703 9.74 45.70 -23.22
N THR A 704 9.06 46.00 -24.33
CA THR A 704 9.48 47.07 -25.26
C THR A 704 9.55 48.45 -24.61
N LEU A 705 8.77 48.68 -23.53
CA LEU A 705 8.79 49.88 -22.70
C LEU A 705 10.15 50.16 -22.02
N PHE A 706 10.99 49.12 -21.90
CA PHE A 706 12.31 49.16 -21.25
C PHE A 706 13.46 48.96 -22.24
N ALA A 707 13.20 48.27 -23.35
CA ALA A 707 14.19 47.89 -24.35
C ALA A 707 14.94 49.08 -24.96
N GLY A 708 14.36 50.28 -24.95
CA GLY A 708 15.00 51.49 -25.51
C GLY A 708 16.35 51.80 -24.87
N HIS A 709 16.53 51.52 -23.59
CA HIS A 709 17.80 51.73 -22.88
C HIS A 709 18.86 50.68 -23.22
N LEU A 710 18.48 49.58 -23.87
CA LEU A 710 19.37 48.48 -24.23
C LEU A 710 19.88 48.55 -25.67
N VAL A 711 19.22 49.32 -26.54
CA VAL A 711 19.57 49.40 -27.98
C VAL A 711 21.05 49.76 -28.18
N LYS A 712 21.49 50.88 -27.60
CA LYS A 712 22.88 51.32 -27.71
C LYS A 712 23.86 50.35 -27.01
N PRO A 713 23.63 49.92 -25.75
CA PRO A 713 24.45 48.89 -25.13
C PRO A 713 24.60 47.61 -25.95
N PHE A 714 23.53 47.11 -26.56
CA PHE A 714 23.60 45.93 -27.43
C PHE A 714 24.44 46.20 -28.68
N ALA A 715 24.23 47.34 -29.35
CA ALA A 715 25.04 47.74 -30.51
C ALA A 715 26.54 47.83 -30.16
N ASP A 716 26.86 48.48 -29.04
CA ASP A 716 28.24 48.65 -28.57
C ASP A 716 28.88 47.29 -28.25
N THR A 717 28.18 46.41 -27.51
CA THR A 717 28.70 45.07 -27.19
C THR A 717 28.83 44.18 -28.44
N LEU A 718 27.88 44.22 -29.38
CA LEU A 718 27.98 43.47 -30.64
C LEU A 718 29.23 43.86 -31.44
N ASN A 719 29.58 45.15 -31.47
CA ASN A 719 30.81 45.61 -32.12
C ASN A 719 32.07 45.17 -31.36
N GLN A 720 32.07 45.27 -30.02
CA GLN A 720 33.22 44.91 -29.18
C GLN A 720 33.53 43.40 -29.19
N VAL A 721 32.54 42.55 -29.47
CA VAL A 721 32.68 41.09 -29.53
C VAL A 721 32.87 40.59 -30.98
N ASN A 722 33.01 41.51 -31.93
CA ASN A 722 33.22 41.17 -33.33
C ASN A 722 34.72 41.13 -33.67
N ILE A 723 35.23 39.92 -33.90
CA ILE A 723 36.64 39.67 -34.24
C ILE A 723 37.07 40.32 -35.56
N SER A 724 36.14 40.68 -36.44
CA SER A 724 36.44 41.37 -37.70
C SER A 724 36.64 42.88 -37.50
N LYS A 725 36.26 43.42 -36.34
CA LYS A 725 36.39 44.85 -35.99
C LYS A 725 37.42 45.14 -34.92
N THR A 726 37.65 44.20 -34.01
CA THR A 726 38.58 44.36 -32.90
C THR A 726 39.29 43.04 -32.61
N ASP A 727 40.59 43.12 -32.36
CA ASP A 727 41.42 41.98 -31.95
C ASP A 727 41.55 41.88 -30.42
N GLU A 728 40.92 42.78 -29.67
CA GLU A 728 40.96 42.81 -28.20
C GLU A 728 40.01 41.77 -27.58
N ALA A 729 40.51 40.99 -26.63
CA ALA A 729 39.69 40.06 -25.86
C ALA A 729 38.65 40.82 -25.02
N PHE A 730 37.40 40.34 -25.02
CA PHE A 730 36.35 41.01 -24.28
C PHE A 730 36.37 40.62 -22.79
N PHE A 731 36.62 39.36 -22.45
CA PHE A 731 36.76 38.85 -21.08
C PHE A 731 38.23 38.60 -20.73
N ASP A 732 38.59 38.88 -19.48
CA ASP A 732 39.93 38.61 -18.93
C ASP A 732 40.05 37.12 -18.50
N SER A 733 39.81 36.17 -19.42
CA SER A 733 39.73 34.72 -19.13
C SER A 733 40.12 33.88 -20.35
N GLU A 734 40.71 32.69 -20.13
CA GLU A 734 41.01 31.72 -21.20
C GLU A 734 39.74 31.22 -21.92
N GLN A 735 38.58 31.28 -21.27
CA GLN A 735 37.27 30.93 -21.84
C GLN A 735 36.59 32.12 -22.57
N ASP A 736 37.30 33.21 -22.84
CA ASP A 736 36.79 34.38 -23.57
C ASP A 736 35.97 34.03 -24.83
N PRO A 737 36.44 33.20 -25.78
CA PRO A 737 35.69 32.93 -27.00
C PRO A 737 34.35 32.23 -26.73
N GLU A 738 34.30 31.33 -25.74
CA GLU A 738 33.07 30.62 -25.36
C GLU A 738 32.08 31.54 -24.65
N LYS A 739 32.56 32.37 -23.72
CA LYS A 739 31.76 33.38 -23.02
C LYS A 739 31.19 34.41 -23.99
N CYS A 740 32.00 34.86 -24.95
CA CYS A 740 31.58 35.76 -26.02
C CYS A 740 30.54 35.11 -26.94
N CYS A 741 30.67 33.83 -27.30
CA CYS A 741 29.64 33.11 -28.04
C CYS A 741 28.29 33.07 -27.31
N LEU A 742 28.30 32.79 -26.00
CA LEU A 742 27.10 32.83 -25.16
C LEU A 742 26.51 34.24 -25.06
N LEU A 743 27.37 35.26 -24.92
CA LEU A 743 26.95 36.66 -24.86
C LEU A 743 26.23 37.08 -26.15
N LEU A 744 26.80 36.75 -27.32
CA LEU A 744 26.16 36.97 -28.62
C LEU A 744 24.82 36.25 -28.70
N GLN A 745 24.75 34.99 -28.27
CA GLN A 745 23.51 34.23 -28.25
C GLN A 745 22.42 34.92 -27.41
N PHE A 746 22.73 35.41 -26.21
CA PHE A 746 21.76 36.09 -25.36
C PHE A 746 21.30 37.42 -25.95
N ILE A 747 22.22 38.22 -26.51
CA ILE A 747 21.88 39.49 -27.16
C ILE A 747 20.99 39.26 -28.38
N LEU A 748 21.38 38.36 -29.28
CA LEU A 748 20.64 38.08 -30.51
C LEU A 748 19.24 37.52 -30.21
N ASN A 749 19.11 36.61 -29.25
CA ASN A 749 17.81 36.10 -28.83
C ASN A 749 16.94 37.18 -28.18
N CYS A 750 17.54 38.07 -27.37
CA CYS A 750 16.81 39.17 -26.76
C CYS A 750 16.32 40.17 -27.82
N LEU A 751 17.19 40.57 -28.76
CA LEU A 751 16.83 41.44 -29.89
C LEU A 751 15.74 40.82 -30.76
N TYR A 752 15.88 39.54 -31.12
CA TYR A 752 14.84 38.81 -31.84
C TYR A 752 13.49 38.87 -31.12
N LYS A 753 13.45 38.64 -29.80
CA LYS A 753 12.21 38.73 -29.01
C LYS A 753 11.66 40.16 -28.96
N ILE A 754 12.52 41.18 -28.86
CA ILE A 754 12.11 42.59 -28.92
C ILE A 754 11.45 42.90 -30.27
N PHE A 755 12.05 42.46 -31.38
CA PHE A 755 11.50 42.67 -32.72
C PHE A 755 10.24 41.83 -32.99
N LEU A 756 10.18 40.61 -32.44
CA LEU A 756 9.04 39.71 -32.61
C LEU A 756 7.78 40.22 -31.88
N PHE A 757 7.97 40.83 -30.71
CA PHE A 757 6.88 41.35 -29.90
C PHE A 757 6.70 42.87 -30.00
N ASP A 758 7.28 43.49 -31.03
CA ASP A 758 7.06 44.90 -31.31
C ASP A 758 5.60 45.11 -31.74
N THR A 759 4.85 45.80 -30.88
CA THR A 759 3.41 46.09 -31.08
C THR A 759 3.10 47.58 -31.10
N GLN A 760 4.10 48.44 -30.83
CA GLN A 760 3.93 49.88 -30.65
C GLN A 760 4.92 50.70 -31.48
N ASN A 761 5.43 50.13 -32.58
CA ASN A 761 6.49 50.73 -33.40
C ASN A 761 7.71 51.12 -32.54
N PHE A 762 8.12 50.20 -31.66
CA PHE A 762 9.33 50.37 -30.87
C PHE A 762 10.55 50.61 -31.77
N MET A 763 10.61 49.97 -32.93
CA MET A 763 11.64 50.20 -33.92
C MET A 763 11.46 51.52 -34.68
N SER A 764 11.90 52.62 -34.05
CA SER A 764 12.07 53.91 -34.72
C SER A 764 13.30 53.92 -35.64
N LYS A 765 13.31 54.80 -36.65
CA LYS A 765 14.45 54.99 -37.57
C LYS A 765 15.81 55.12 -36.88
N GLU A 766 15.93 55.96 -35.84
CA GLU A 766 17.19 56.13 -35.08
C GLU A 766 17.71 54.82 -34.45
N ARG A 767 16.80 54.01 -33.90
CA ARG A 767 17.13 52.71 -33.28
C ARG A 767 17.49 51.67 -34.33
N ALA A 768 16.81 51.71 -35.48
CA ALA A 768 17.13 50.85 -36.61
C ALA A 768 18.53 51.17 -37.17
N GLU A 769 18.85 52.46 -37.37
CA GLU A 769 20.17 52.92 -37.80
C GLU A 769 21.28 52.51 -36.81
N ALA A 770 21.02 52.60 -35.50
CA ALA A 770 21.97 52.19 -34.48
C ALA A 770 22.25 50.67 -34.45
N LEU A 771 21.28 49.83 -34.81
CA LEU A 771 21.40 48.36 -34.73
C LEU A 771 21.76 47.68 -36.05
N MET A 772 21.45 48.30 -37.19
CA MET A 772 21.59 47.69 -38.52
C MET A 772 23.02 47.19 -38.77
N MET A 773 24.03 48.08 -38.71
CA MET A 773 25.41 47.69 -38.96
C MET A 773 25.95 46.69 -37.91
N PRO A 774 25.80 46.91 -36.59
CA PRO A 774 26.25 45.93 -35.59
C PRO A 774 25.66 44.54 -35.74
N LEU A 775 24.42 44.41 -36.24
CA LEU A 775 23.77 43.13 -36.53
C LEU A 775 24.29 42.49 -37.82
N VAL A 776 24.35 43.24 -38.92
CA VAL A 776 24.80 42.72 -40.21
C VAL A 776 26.27 42.30 -40.14
N ASP A 777 27.10 43.04 -39.42
CA ASP A 777 28.51 42.70 -39.23
C ASP A 777 28.71 41.45 -38.36
N GLN A 778 27.69 40.89 -37.72
CA GLN A 778 27.81 39.56 -37.11
C GLN A 778 27.87 38.42 -38.13
N LEU A 779 27.48 38.67 -39.40
CA LEU A 779 27.60 37.66 -40.47
C LEU A 779 29.06 37.34 -40.81
N GLU A 780 29.98 38.27 -40.58
CA GLU A 780 31.43 38.07 -40.75
C GLU A 780 32.13 37.68 -39.44
N ASN A 781 31.44 37.74 -38.30
CA ASN A 781 32.01 37.41 -36.99
C ASN A 781 32.12 35.89 -36.84
N ARG A 782 33.30 35.31 -37.15
CA ARG A 782 33.58 33.87 -37.07
C ARG A 782 34.05 33.38 -35.68
N LEU A 783 33.76 34.15 -34.63
CA LEU A 783 34.12 33.80 -33.26
C LEU A 783 33.57 32.41 -32.85
N GLY A 784 34.42 31.60 -32.21
CA GLY A 784 34.07 30.27 -31.66
C GLY A 784 34.32 29.10 -32.60
N GLY A 785 34.92 29.35 -33.77
CA GLY A 785 35.14 28.33 -34.81
C GLY A 785 33.93 28.14 -35.72
N GLU A 786 34.11 27.34 -36.77
CA GLU A 786 33.13 27.22 -37.86
C GLU A 786 31.79 26.63 -37.42
N GLU A 787 31.79 25.60 -36.58
CA GLU A 787 30.56 24.94 -36.12
C GLU A 787 29.70 25.88 -35.28
N ARG A 788 30.29 26.55 -34.29
CA ARG A 788 29.60 27.52 -33.43
C ARG A 788 29.13 28.74 -34.21
N PHE A 789 29.90 29.18 -35.21
CA PHE A 789 29.49 30.23 -36.13
C PHE A 789 28.25 29.81 -36.92
N GLN A 790 28.26 28.64 -37.57
CA GLN A 790 27.12 28.14 -38.33
C GLN A 790 25.87 27.96 -37.45
N GLU A 791 26.04 27.42 -36.24
CA GLU A 791 24.94 27.30 -35.28
C GLU A 791 24.38 28.68 -34.88
N ARG A 792 25.24 29.64 -34.56
CA ARG A 792 24.85 31.02 -34.22
C ARG A 792 24.11 31.69 -35.37
N VAL A 793 24.62 31.56 -36.59
CA VAL A 793 24.00 32.13 -37.79
C VAL A 793 22.61 31.56 -38.00
N THR A 794 22.50 30.24 -38.06
CA THR A 794 21.25 29.54 -38.41
C THR A 794 20.18 29.67 -37.33
N LYS A 795 20.55 29.51 -36.04
CA LYS A 795 19.58 29.50 -34.93
C LYS A 795 19.26 30.88 -34.36
N HIS A 796 20.19 31.84 -34.42
CA HIS A 796 20.06 33.10 -33.67
C HIS A 796 20.15 34.34 -34.55
N LEU A 797 21.16 34.46 -35.42
CA LEU A 797 21.40 35.70 -36.17
C LEU A 797 20.43 35.89 -37.34
N VAL A 798 20.28 34.89 -38.21
CA VAL A 798 19.38 34.96 -39.38
C VAL A 798 17.93 35.23 -38.95
N PRO A 799 17.34 34.50 -37.98
CA PRO A 799 16.00 34.82 -37.50
C PRO A 799 15.89 36.24 -36.92
N CYS A 800 16.95 36.71 -36.23
CA CYS A 800 17.00 38.05 -35.67
C CYS A 800 16.98 39.14 -36.76
N ILE A 801 17.84 39.04 -37.78
CA ILE A 801 17.89 39.99 -38.91
C ILE A 801 16.59 39.96 -39.72
N ALA A 802 16.05 38.77 -39.99
CA ALA A 802 14.80 38.62 -40.73
C ALA A 802 13.61 39.18 -39.94
N GLN A 803 13.59 39.06 -38.61
CA GLN A 803 12.54 39.68 -37.79
C GLN A 803 12.77 41.19 -37.61
N PHE A 804 14.01 41.66 -37.62
CA PHE A 804 14.37 43.07 -37.61
C PHE A 804 13.81 43.78 -38.86
N SER A 805 13.92 43.19 -40.05
CA SER A 805 13.37 43.79 -41.27
C SER A 805 11.85 43.99 -41.20
N VAL A 806 11.13 43.03 -40.59
CA VAL A 806 9.68 43.13 -40.35
C VAL A 806 9.36 44.24 -39.34
N ALA A 807 10.12 44.34 -38.24
CA ALA A 807 9.87 45.32 -37.19
C ALA A 807 10.17 46.77 -37.66
N VAL A 808 11.12 46.96 -38.56
CA VAL A 808 11.45 48.29 -39.13
C VAL A 808 10.32 48.82 -40.02
N ALA A 809 9.67 47.96 -40.80
CA ALA A 809 8.51 48.29 -41.63
C ALA A 809 8.62 49.59 -42.47
N ASP A 810 9.83 49.91 -42.96
CA ASP A 810 10.14 51.15 -43.69
C ASP A 810 11.00 50.83 -44.93
N ASP A 811 10.42 51.05 -46.12
CA ASP A 811 11.06 50.86 -47.43
C ASP A 811 12.41 51.58 -47.54
N SER A 812 12.55 52.76 -46.92
CA SER A 812 13.79 53.55 -46.96
C SER A 812 14.95 52.89 -46.22
N MET A 813 14.64 52.02 -45.24
CA MET A 813 15.61 51.27 -44.45
C MET A 813 15.84 49.85 -44.95
N TRP A 814 14.86 49.26 -45.65
CA TRP A 814 15.02 47.94 -46.26
C TRP A 814 16.09 47.89 -47.34
N LYS A 815 16.21 48.94 -48.17
CA LYS A 815 17.26 49.03 -49.20
C LYS A 815 18.67 49.03 -48.60
N PRO A 816 19.04 49.95 -47.68
CA PRO A 816 20.31 49.90 -46.98
C PRO A 816 20.57 48.56 -46.29
N LEU A 817 19.58 47.98 -45.61
CA LEU A 817 19.73 46.70 -44.93
C LEU A 817 20.06 45.57 -45.91
N ASN A 818 19.27 45.42 -46.97
CA ASN A 818 19.46 44.39 -47.99
C ASN A 818 20.81 44.56 -48.69
N TYR A 819 21.17 45.78 -49.07
CA TYR A 819 22.46 46.07 -49.67
C TYR A 819 23.65 45.70 -48.76
N GLN A 820 23.59 46.02 -47.46
CA GLN A 820 24.64 45.64 -46.52
C GLN A 820 24.76 44.12 -46.35
N ILE A 821 23.65 43.38 -46.37
CA ILE A 821 23.67 41.90 -46.35
C ILE A 821 24.30 41.36 -47.64
N LEU A 822 23.91 41.90 -48.80
CA LEU A 822 24.47 41.52 -50.10
C LEU A 822 25.97 41.80 -50.19
N LEU A 823 26.48 42.87 -49.61
CA LEU A 823 27.94 43.10 -49.56
C LEU A 823 28.69 41.96 -48.86
N LYS A 824 28.08 41.28 -47.88
CA LYS A 824 28.69 40.13 -47.21
C LYS A 824 28.73 38.87 -48.11
N THR A 825 28.01 38.85 -49.23
CA THR A 825 28.15 37.77 -50.22
C THR A 825 29.44 37.84 -51.03
N ARG A 826 30.20 38.94 -50.92
CA ARG A 826 31.52 39.08 -51.55
C ARG A 826 32.68 38.83 -50.58
N ASP A 827 32.39 38.29 -49.40
CA ASP A 827 33.43 38.01 -48.40
C ASP A 827 34.38 36.90 -48.89
N SER A 828 35.65 37.00 -48.47
CA SER A 828 36.68 35.98 -48.78
C SER A 828 36.31 34.58 -48.27
N SER A 829 35.54 34.48 -47.18
CA SER A 829 35.16 33.22 -46.56
C SER A 829 33.88 32.66 -47.18
N PRO A 830 33.89 31.43 -47.72
CA PRO A 830 32.69 30.82 -48.31
C PRO A 830 31.56 30.64 -47.28
N LYS A 831 31.90 30.43 -46.00
CA LYS A 831 30.90 30.31 -44.92
C LYS A 831 30.17 31.62 -44.62
N VAL A 832 30.84 32.77 -44.78
CA VAL A 832 30.22 34.10 -44.65
C VAL A 832 29.31 34.36 -45.84
N ARG A 833 29.77 34.06 -47.07
CA ARG A 833 28.94 34.16 -48.28
C ARG A 833 27.67 33.30 -48.18
N PHE A 834 27.82 32.06 -47.71
CA PHE A 834 26.71 31.14 -47.45
C PHE A 834 25.73 31.68 -46.39
N ALA A 835 26.24 32.22 -45.28
CA ALA A 835 25.43 32.84 -44.24
C ALA A 835 24.65 34.06 -44.76
N ALA A 836 25.29 34.90 -45.58
CA ALA A 836 24.65 36.06 -46.20
C ALA A 836 23.52 35.63 -47.16
N LEU A 837 23.75 34.60 -47.98
CA LEU A 837 22.72 34.01 -48.86
C LEU A 837 21.49 33.51 -48.09
N ILE A 838 21.71 32.76 -47.00
CA ILE A 838 20.61 32.31 -46.14
C ILE A 838 19.87 33.50 -45.51
N THR A 839 20.60 34.57 -45.15
CA THR A 839 19.99 35.78 -44.59
C THR A 839 19.11 36.49 -45.62
N VAL A 840 19.58 36.63 -46.87
CA VAL A 840 18.80 37.20 -47.99
C VAL A 840 17.50 36.43 -48.18
N LEU A 841 17.58 35.10 -48.25
CA LEU A 841 16.40 34.25 -48.36
C LEU A 841 15.43 34.44 -47.20
N ALA A 842 15.93 34.43 -45.96
CA ALA A 842 15.09 34.60 -44.77
C ALA A 842 14.41 35.98 -44.71
N VAL A 843 15.10 37.04 -45.13
CA VAL A 843 14.51 38.39 -45.26
C VAL A 843 13.42 38.40 -46.31
N ALA A 844 13.64 37.76 -47.47
CA ALA A 844 12.62 37.64 -48.51
C ALA A 844 11.40 36.81 -48.06
N GLU A 845 11.60 35.71 -47.34
CA GLU A 845 10.51 34.90 -46.77
C GLU A 845 9.64 35.71 -45.78
N LYS A 846 10.25 36.61 -45.02
CA LYS A 846 9.55 37.46 -44.05
C LYS A 846 8.85 38.66 -44.69
N LEU A 847 9.49 39.33 -45.65
CA LEU A 847 8.91 40.49 -46.34
C LEU A 847 7.91 40.11 -47.45
N ARG A 848 8.02 38.90 -48.00
CA ARG A 848 7.18 38.37 -49.09
C ARG A 848 7.12 39.33 -50.29
N GLU A 849 5.93 39.78 -50.68
CA GLU A 849 5.69 40.68 -51.82
C GLU A 849 6.47 42.00 -51.70
N ASN A 850 6.74 42.46 -50.47
CA ASN A 850 7.50 43.70 -50.25
C ASN A 850 8.98 43.56 -50.65
N TYR A 851 9.50 42.34 -50.80
CA TYR A 851 10.87 42.10 -51.25
C TYR A 851 11.09 42.46 -52.74
N ILE A 852 10.02 42.57 -53.54
CA ILE A 852 10.10 42.89 -54.98
C ILE A 852 10.86 44.20 -55.23
N VAL A 853 10.72 45.20 -54.33
CA VAL A 853 11.39 46.50 -54.44
C VAL A 853 12.92 46.39 -54.28
N LEU A 854 13.40 45.33 -53.65
CA LEU A 854 14.81 45.07 -53.34
C LEU A 854 15.48 44.16 -54.39
N LEU A 855 14.67 43.41 -55.15
CA LEU A 855 15.13 42.42 -56.12
C LEU A 855 16.08 42.97 -57.20
N PRO A 856 15.87 44.16 -57.80
CA PRO A 856 16.78 44.70 -58.81
C PRO A 856 18.21 44.90 -58.30
N GLU A 857 18.37 45.23 -57.02
CA GLU A 857 19.69 45.39 -56.38
C GLU A 857 20.30 44.05 -55.99
N SER A 858 19.48 43.03 -55.73
CA SER A 858 19.93 41.67 -55.36
C SER A 858 20.39 40.83 -56.56
N ILE A 859 19.78 41.00 -57.74
CA ILE A 859 20.08 40.18 -58.93
C ILE A 859 21.58 40.15 -59.29
N PRO A 860 22.31 41.28 -59.40
CA PRO A 860 23.72 41.25 -59.78
C PRO A 860 24.60 40.44 -58.82
N PHE A 861 24.29 40.45 -57.52
CA PHE A 861 25.03 39.70 -56.51
C PHE A 861 24.70 38.20 -56.57
N LEU A 862 23.44 37.85 -56.83
CA LEU A 862 23.04 36.46 -57.03
C LEU A 862 23.67 35.86 -58.30
N ALA A 863 23.78 36.66 -59.37
CA ALA A 863 24.42 36.25 -60.62
C ALA A 863 25.91 35.94 -60.41
N GLU A 864 26.62 36.81 -59.67
CA GLU A 864 28.02 36.60 -59.29
C GLU A 864 28.21 35.32 -58.47
N LEU A 865 27.29 35.03 -57.54
CA LEU A 865 27.33 33.81 -56.72
C LEU A 865 26.94 32.53 -57.45
N MET A 866 26.28 32.61 -58.61
CA MET A 866 26.08 31.44 -59.47
C MET A 866 27.38 30.97 -60.12
N GLU A 867 28.41 31.82 -60.12
CA GLU A 867 29.75 31.51 -60.61
C GLU A 867 30.77 31.38 -59.44
N ASP A 868 30.31 31.13 -58.21
CA ASP A 868 31.17 31.03 -57.02
C ASP A 868 32.12 29.83 -57.11
N GLU A 869 33.37 30.02 -56.66
CA GLU A 869 34.39 28.95 -56.64
C GLU A 869 34.03 27.78 -55.69
N CYS A 870 33.13 28.00 -54.73
CA CYS A 870 32.70 27.01 -53.76
C CYS A 870 31.35 26.37 -54.16
N GLU A 871 31.36 25.08 -54.48
CA GLU A 871 30.15 24.32 -54.87
C GLU A 871 28.99 24.42 -53.84
N GLU A 872 29.31 24.47 -52.53
CA GLU A 872 28.28 24.62 -51.47
C GLU A 872 27.53 25.96 -51.58
N VAL A 873 28.25 27.04 -51.91
CA VAL A 873 27.70 28.39 -52.05
C VAL A 873 26.90 28.50 -53.33
N GLU A 874 27.44 27.97 -54.44
CA GLU A 874 26.75 27.92 -55.73
C GLU A 874 25.41 27.18 -55.62
N HIS A 875 25.42 25.99 -55.03
CA HIS A 875 24.22 25.18 -54.85
C HIS A 875 23.17 25.89 -53.97
N GLN A 876 23.61 26.55 -52.90
CA GLN A 876 22.72 27.34 -52.05
C GLN A 876 22.19 28.59 -52.75
N CYS A 877 22.96 29.21 -53.65
CA CYS A 877 22.51 30.32 -54.48
C CYS A 877 21.39 29.86 -55.43
N GLN A 878 21.60 28.76 -56.16
CA GLN A 878 20.58 28.17 -57.04
C GLN A 878 19.28 27.86 -56.28
N LYS A 879 19.40 27.26 -55.09
CA LYS A 879 18.26 27.00 -54.21
C LYS A 879 17.57 28.29 -53.76
N THR A 880 18.34 29.30 -53.39
CA THR A 880 17.81 30.61 -52.98
C THR A 880 17.02 31.25 -54.12
N ILE A 881 17.52 31.22 -55.36
CA ILE A 881 16.81 31.73 -56.54
C ILE A 881 15.48 30.98 -56.74
N GLN A 882 15.49 29.64 -56.73
CA GLN A 882 14.26 28.84 -56.88
C GLN A 882 13.21 29.15 -55.80
N GLN A 883 13.66 29.36 -54.56
CA GLN A 883 12.76 29.71 -53.45
C GLN A 883 12.23 31.14 -53.60
N LEU A 884 13.07 32.10 -54.05
CA LEU A 884 12.63 33.46 -54.36
C LEU A 884 11.59 33.47 -55.50
N GLU A 885 11.80 32.70 -56.58
CA GLU A 885 10.81 32.53 -57.67
C GLU A 885 9.47 32.01 -57.13
N THR A 886 9.53 31.03 -56.23
CA THR A 886 8.33 30.45 -55.61
C THR A 886 7.61 31.46 -54.71
N LEU A 887 8.36 32.29 -53.97
CA LEU A 887 7.80 33.29 -53.05
C LEU A 887 7.19 34.48 -53.79
N LEU A 888 7.80 34.90 -54.90
CA LEU A 888 7.40 36.09 -55.67
C LEU A 888 6.43 35.76 -56.80
N GLY A 889 6.38 34.50 -57.26
CA GLY A 889 5.48 34.05 -58.33
C GLY A 889 5.93 34.42 -59.75
N GLU A 890 7.17 34.89 -59.92
CA GLU A 890 7.75 35.30 -61.21
C GLU A 890 9.04 34.52 -61.50
N PRO A 891 9.31 34.12 -62.77
CA PRO A 891 10.55 33.47 -63.16
C PRO A 891 11.71 34.48 -63.15
N LEU A 892 12.62 34.33 -62.20
CA LEU A 892 13.81 35.16 -62.03
C LEU A 892 14.91 34.78 -63.03
N GLN A 893 14.83 33.59 -63.61
CA GLN A 893 15.75 33.09 -64.64
C GLN A 893 15.91 33.99 -65.89
N SER A 894 14.95 34.90 -66.13
CA SER A 894 15.04 35.89 -67.22
C SER A 894 16.01 37.05 -66.96
N TYR A 895 16.48 37.20 -65.72
CA TYR A 895 17.38 38.26 -65.27
C TYR A 895 18.84 37.82 -65.10
N PHE A 896 19.13 36.53 -65.28
CA PHE A 896 20.46 35.91 -65.08
C PHE A 896 21.15 35.56 -66.40
#